data_AF-A0A967D0J5-F1
#
_entry.id   AF-A0A967D0J5-F1
#
_cell.length_a   1.000
_cell.length_b   1.000
_cell.length_c   1.000
_cell.angle_alpha   90.00
_cell.angle_beta   90.00
_cell.angle_gamma   90.00
#
_symmetry.space_group_name_H-M   'P 1'
#
loop_
_entity.id
_entity.type
_entity.pdbx_description
1 polymer ?
#
loop_
_entity_poly.entity_id
_entity_poly.type
_entity_poly.pdbx_seq_one_letter_code
_entity_poly.pdbx_strand_id
1 'polypeptide(L)'
;MTIAGRGGRVIHLNQRKEIIMQRLSLLVLTTLWAAAALADDGSILLHGQQAEVIGTTLRYEPQPHKQTLGCWTNSADAAEWTFTAARSGEYAVEVLQGCGRGQGGSMMQLTVDADRPGRQSLAFVVEETGHFQAFKPRSVGRVTLAVGAHSLHIKPKEIAKKACCDIRQVRLVPVVAAAAPLPVKRPNIIFVFSDDHAEHAISAYGSKVNTTPHLDRLAAGGARFTNSFVTNSICTPSRATLLTGQYSHKNGVPVFNRFDGSRDTVAKHLQQAGYHTGMIGKWHLGSDPTGFDRWIVLPGQGSYWNPSFLVPGGKLSIEGHCTDITGDLGIEFIKTRPADQPFFLMLHQKAPHRNWDPDERNKARFKDAVIPESETLWDDYATRPAALPENQQTITRDLTNRDLKREPPAELEGKARNQWLGQKPEQVEVDGKTLTGDDLVRWKYQRFMQDYLACVQGVDDNVGKLLDYLDTAGLADETIVIYSSDNGWYLGDLGLYDKRFMYEPGLRVPLIVRGPGITPGSTPAGFVANIDLAPTFLEMAGLPVPDSMQGKSLVPLLRGESPAGWRQAVYYRYYHDPGHHNTRAHYGVRTASHKLIHYWKKDAWELFDLTADPTEQHNLLFDPAEAGSPEVATTFAALKAQIARLQREYGDDGRYADPADWPKGGSGGDMAGKKPLGEKTVVEAIALLGT
;
A
#
# COMPACT_ATOMS: atom_id res chain seq x y z
N MET A 1 -39.31 78.86 10.43
CA MET A 1 -38.31 79.73 11.08
C MET A 1 -38.37 79.38 12.57
N THR A 2 -37.36 78.81 13.23
CA THR A 2 -35.92 79.09 13.13
C THR A 2 -35.10 77.93 13.76
N ILE A 3 -34.24 77.30 12.93
CA ILE A 3 -32.85 76.82 13.16
C ILE A 3 -32.60 75.76 14.26
N ALA A 4 -32.47 74.46 13.89
CA ALA A 4 -31.23 73.69 13.56
C ALA A 4 -30.44 73.25 14.81
N GLY A 5 -30.28 71.96 15.12
CA GLY A 5 -29.50 70.98 14.38
C GLY A 5 -29.35 69.71 15.24
N ARG A 6 -29.35 68.54 14.59
CA ARG A 6 -29.47 67.20 15.19
C ARG A 6 -28.32 66.85 16.15
N GLY A 7 -28.68 66.51 17.39
CA GLY A 7 -27.85 65.74 18.33
C GLY A 7 -28.65 64.53 18.81
N GLY A 8 -28.35 63.35 18.27
CA GLY A 8 -28.96 62.10 18.70
C GLY A 8 -28.21 61.51 19.88
N ARG A 9 -28.92 61.18 20.97
CA ARG A 9 -28.51 60.14 21.92
C ARG A 9 -29.73 59.58 22.67
N VAL A 10 -29.85 58.25 22.56
CA VAL A 10 -30.25 57.27 23.59
C VAL A 10 -31.68 57.35 24.11
N ILE A 11 -32.44 56.26 23.91
CA ILE A 11 -33.00 55.41 24.99
C ILE A 11 -33.52 54.09 24.38
N HIS A 12 -33.03 52.99 24.97
CA HIS A 12 -33.57 51.62 25.08
C HIS A 12 -33.72 50.70 23.86
N LEU A 13 -32.80 49.74 23.76
CA LEU A 13 -33.02 48.45 23.11
C LEU A 13 -32.21 47.36 23.83
N ASN A 14 -32.67 46.99 25.03
CA ASN A 14 -32.08 45.91 25.84
C ASN A 14 -33.08 44.77 26.13
N GLN A 15 -33.94 44.44 25.15
CA GLN A 15 -34.81 43.25 25.20
C GLN A 15 -34.95 42.50 23.85
N ARG A 16 -34.11 42.80 22.85
CA ARG A 16 -34.10 42.08 21.55
C ARG A 16 -32.82 41.32 21.23
N LYS A 17 -31.85 41.28 22.15
CA LYS A 17 -30.61 40.50 21.98
C LYS A 17 -30.63 39.12 22.66
N GLU A 18 -31.48 38.89 23.65
CA GLU A 18 -31.58 37.58 24.32
C GLU A 18 -32.46 36.56 23.58
N ILE A 19 -33.40 37.00 22.74
CA ILE A 19 -34.26 36.08 21.97
C ILE A 19 -33.63 35.64 20.62
N ILE A 20 -32.63 36.39 20.13
CA ILE A 20 -31.88 36.04 18.91
C ILE A 20 -30.62 35.23 19.23
N MET A 21 -30.04 35.34 20.43
CA MET A 21 -28.97 34.45 20.85
C MET A 21 -29.45 33.08 21.36
N GLN A 22 -30.67 32.94 21.92
CA GLN A 22 -31.22 31.62 22.24
C GLN A 22 -31.75 30.83 21.02
N ARG A 23 -31.80 31.43 19.83
CA ARG A 23 -32.08 30.73 18.55
C ARG A 23 -30.87 30.58 17.64
N LEU A 24 -29.72 31.18 17.97
CA LEU A 24 -28.45 30.95 17.27
C LEU A 24 -27.46 30.06 18.05
N SER A 25 -27.71 29.81 19.35
CA SER A 25 -26.92 28.88 20.17
C SER A 25 -27.48 27.45 20.22
N LEU A 26 -28.47 27.13 19.36
CA LEU A 26 -29.04 25.79 19.18
C LEU A 26 -28.90 25.28 17.73
N LEU A 27 -27.93 25.81 16.98
CA LEU A 27 -27.63 25.41 15.60
C LEU A 27 -26.19 24.90 15.40
N VAL A 28 -25.46 24.61 16.49
CA VAL A 28 -24.10 24.03 16.47
C VAL A 28 -23.94 22.85 17.46
N LEU A 29 -25.03 22.40 18.11
CA LEU A 29 -25.02 21.14 18.85
C LEU A 29 -26.11 20.20 18.35
N THR A 30 -25.66 19.00 18.00
CA THR A 30 -26.45 17.80 17.70
C THR A 30 -27.38 17.86 16.50
N THR A 31 -26.80 17.95 15.31
CA THR A 31 -27.26 17.07 14.22
C THR A 31 -26.31 15.88 14.14
N LEU A 32 -26.48 14.95 15.08
CA LEU A 32 -26.11 13.55 14.85
C LEU A 32 -27.08 13.04 13.78
N TRP A 33 -26.79 13.32 12.51
CA TRP A 33 -27.36 12.55 11.42
C TRP A 33 -26.84 11.13 11.62
N ALA A 34 -27.72 10.16 11.87
CA ALA A 34 -27.33 8.76 11.88
C ALA A 34 -26.78 8.45 10.49
N ALA A 35 -25.45 8.48 10.34
CA ALA A 35 -24.79 8.19 9.08
C ALA A 35 -25.22 6.79 8.65
N ALA A 36 -25.72 6.67 7.41
CA ALA A 36 -25.90 5.38 6.77
C ALA A 36 -24.58 4.59 6.92
N ALA A 37 -24.67 3.32 7.35
CA ALA A 37 -23.48 2.50 7.49
C ALA A 37 -22.93 2.24 6.08
N LEU A 38 -21.67 2.64 5.84
CA LEU A 38 -20.92 2.13 4.69
C LEU A 38 -20.52 0.69 5.00
N ALA A 39 -20.85 -0.24 4.10
CA ALA A 39 -20.31 -1.59 4.14
C ALA A 39 -18.92 -1.64 3.50
N ASP A 40 -18.13 -2.67 3.85
CA ASP A 40 -16.74 -2.85 3.40
C ASP A 40 -16.58 -2.94 1.87
N ASP A 41 -17.66 -3.26 1.14
CA ASP A 41 -17.70 -3.30 -0.33
C ASP A 41 -18.11 -1.96 -0.97
N GLY A 42 -18.18 -0.89 -0.17
CA GLY A 42 -18.57 0.45 -0.59
C GLY A 42 -20.08 0.62 -0.83
N SER A 43 -20.90 -0.35 -0.43
CA SER A 43 -22.37 -0.22 -0.47
C SER A 43 -22.91 0.67 0.65
N ILE A 44 -23.99 1.39 0.35
CA ILE A 44 -24.66 2.28 1.29
C ILE A 44 -25.86 1.51 1.86
N LEU A 45 -25.87 1.31 3.18
CA LEU A 45 -26.92 0.59 3.88
C LEU A 45 -27.88 1.56 4.58
N LEU A 46 -29.14 1.55 4.15
CA LEU A 46 -30.22 2.36 4.70
C LEU A 46 -31.16 1.47 5.50
N HIS A 47 -30.96 1.40 6.82
CA HIS A 47 -31.77 0.54 7.68
C HIS A 47 -33.12 1.18 7.98
N GLY A 48 -34.17 0.37 8.11
CA GLY A 48 -35.51 0.86 8.46
C GLY A 48 -35.58 1.65 9.78
N GLN A 49 -34.66 1.38 10.72
CA GLN A 49 -34.54 2.13 11.98
C GLN A 49 -34.09 3.58 11.80
N GLN A 50 -33.37 3.85 10.72
CA GLN A 50 -32.79 5.16 10.41
C GLN A 50 -33.72 6.00 9.52
N ALA A 51 -34.89 5.45 9.15
CA ALA A 51 -35.83 6.14 8.29
C ALA A 51 -36.67 7.15 9.07
N GLU A 52 -36.87 8.33 8.50
CA GLU A 52 -37.96 9.21 8.88
C GLU A 52 -39.27 8.64 8.33
N VAL A 53 -40.26 8.42 9.21
CA VAL A 53 -41.57 7.89 8.84
C VAL A 53 -42.54 9.06 8.66
N ILE A 54 -43.12 9.16 7.47
CA ILE A 54 -44.06 10.21 7.07
C ILE A 54 -45.41 9.54 6.80
N GLY A 55 -46.46 9.91 7.54
CA GLY A 55 -47.81 9.39 7.29
C GLY A 55 -48.57 8.99 8.54
N THR A 56 -49.60 8.18 8.35
CA THR A 56 -50.61 7.88 9.40
C THR A 56 -50.66 6.41 9.80
N THR A 57 -50.23 5.48 8.95
CA THR A 57 -50.32 4.03 9.25
C THR A 57 -48.98 3.29 9.28
N LEU A 58 -48.02 3.75 8.48
CA LEU A 58 -46.63 3.29 8.47
C LEU A 58 -45.96 3.53 9.82
N ARG A 59 -45.15 2.56 10.24
CA ARG A 59 -44.36 2.62 11.47
C ARG A 59 -43.11 1.77 11.38
N TYR A 60 -42.09 2.20 12.12
CA TYR A 60 -40.95 1.34 12.45
C TYR A 60 -41.32 0.43 13.63
N GLU A 61 -41.13 -0.87 13.47
CA GLU A 61 -41.36 -1.89 14.51
C GLU A 61 -40.00 -2.33 15.12
N PRO A 62 -39.66 -1.94 16.37
CA PRO A 62 -38.38 -2.25 17.03
C PRO A 62 -38.33 -3.66 17.66
N GLN A 63 -37.15 -4.09 18.14
CA GLN A 63 -37.02 -5.35 18.89
C GLN A 63 -37.91 -5.40 20.15
N PRO A 64 -38.46 -6.57 20.53
CA PRO A 64 -38.20 -7.91 19.97
C PRO A 64 -38.96 -8.19 18.65
N HIS A 65 -39.67 -7.21 18.10
CA HIS A 65 -40.57 -7.39 16.99
C HIS A 65 -40.05 -6.68 15.72
N LYS A 66 -39.19 -7.39 14.98
CA LYS A 66 -39.00 -7.32 13.51
C LYS A 66 -37.96 -6.35 12.92
N GLN A 67 -37.62 -5.23 13.56
CA GLN A 67 -36.70 -4.19 13.02
C GLN A 67 -37.03 -3.80 11.57
N THR A 68 -38.27 -3.41 11.32
CA THR A 68 -38.76 -3.19 9.95
C THR A 68 -39.72 -2.01 9.86
N LEU A 69 -39.79 -1.39 8.68
CA LEU A 69 -40.85 -0.48 8.31
C LEU A 69 -42.04 -1.30 7.78
N GLY A 70 -43.15 -1.27 8.51
CA GLY A 70 -44.34 -2.07 8.22
C GLY A 70 -45.62 -1.25 8.27
N CYS A 71 -46.74 -1.90 7.92
CA CYS A 71 -48.09 -1.33 7.98
C CYS A 71 -48.38 -0.22 6.95
N TRP A 72 -47.81 -0.39 5.77
CA TRP A 72 -48.12 0.37 4.56
C TRP A 72 -49.56 0.10 4.10
N THR A 73 -50.55 0.81 4.65
CA THR A 73 -51.98 0.65 4.31
C THR A 73 -52.60 1.89 3.70
N ASN A 74 -51.86 3.00 3.66
CA ASN A 74 -52.24 4.27 3.07
C ASN A 74 -51.20 4.69 2.02
N SER A 75 -51.63 5.06 0.82
CA SER A 75 -50.74 5.48 -0.27
C SER A 75 -50.09 6.85 -0.05
N ALA A 76 -50.56 7.60 0.95
CA ALA A 76 -49.92 8.82 1.41
C ALA A 76 -48.73 8.57 2.35
N ASP A 77 -48.55 7.35 2.87
CA ASP A 77 -47.46 7.03 3.77
C ASP A 77 -46.13 6.84 3.00
N ALA A 78 -45.04 7.23 3.62
CA ALA A 78 -43.71 7.14 3.05
C ALA A 78 -42.60 7.03 4.11
N ALA A 79 -41.45 6.50 3.70
CA ALA A 79 -40.23 6.52 4.49
C ALA A 79 -39.13 7.24 3.74
N GLU A 80 -38.35 8.05 4.46
CA GLU A 80 -37.25 8.82 3.93
C GLU A 80 -35.94 8.53 4.66
N TRP A 81 -34.85 8.48 3.90
CA TRP A 81 -33.49 8.44 4.41
C TRP A 81 -32.67 9.54 3.78
N THR A 82 -31.68 10.00 4.54
CA THR A 82 -30.67 10.93 4.06
C THR A 82 -29.29 10.30 4.27
N PHE A 83 -28.44 10.38 3.27
CA PHE A 83 -27.15 9.67 3.26
C PHE A 83 -26.12 10.42 2.43
N THR A 84 -24.85 10.05 2.55
CA THR A 84 -23.75 10.65 1.78
C THR A 84 -23.15 9.60 0.86
N ALA A 85 -23.06 9.91 -0.43
CA ALA A 85 -22.32 9.11 -1.39
C ALA A 85 -20.86 9.58 -1.44
N ALA A 86 -19.94 8.68 -1.09
CA ALA A 86 -18.49 8.95 -1.11
C ALA A 86 -17.89 8.92 -2.52
N ARG A 87 -18.59 8.33 -3.49
CA ARG A 87 -18.19 8.28 -4.90
C ARG A 87 -19.35 8.63 -5.81
N SER A 88 -19.05 9.25 -6.95
CA SER A 88 -20.01 9.39 -8.04
C SER A 88 -20.08 8.09 -8.85
N GLY A 89 -21.26 7.72 -9.35
CA GLY A 89 -21.41 6.55 -10.21
C GLY A 89 -22.82 5.97 -10.21
N GLU A 90 -23.01 4.88 -10.94
CA GLU A 90 -24.26 4.12 -10.93
C GLU A 90 -24.28 3.16 -9.73
N TYR A 91 -25.45 2.98 -9.11
CA TYR A 91 -25.70 2.12 -7.96
C TYR A 91 -26.91 1.24 -8.25
N ALA A 92 -26.76 -0.07 -8.11
CA ALA A 92 -27.87 -1.02 -8.09
C ALA A 92 -28.62 -0.91 -6.76
N VAL A 93 -29.94 -0.85 -6.83
CA VAL A 93 -30.82 -0.68 -5.67
C VAL A 93 -31.44 -2.02 -5.32
N GLU A 94 -31.17 -2.48 -4.10
CA GLU A 94 -31.77 -3.68 -3.52
C GLU A 94 -32.66 -3.30 -2.33
N VAL A 95 -33.87 -3.85 -2.27
CA VAL A 95 -34.78 -3.68 -1.14
C VAL A 95 -34.96 -5.02 -0.44
N LEU A 96 -34.63 -5.08 0.84
CA LEU A 96 -34.85 -6.26 1.67
C LEU A 96 -36.31 -6.27 2.13
N GLN A 97 -37.13 -7.01 1.38
CA GLN A 97 -38.60 -6.95 1.43
C GLN A 97 -39.20 -8.26 1.97
N GLY A 98 -40.17 -8.17 2.87
CA GLY A 98 -41.03 -9.26 3.31
C GLY A 98 -42.50 -9.02 2.92
N CYS A 99 -43.26 -10.08 2.66
CA CYS A 99 -44.67 -9.99 2.30
C CYS A 99 -45.42 -11.29 2.66
N GLY A 100 -46.57 -11.15 3.32
CA GLY A 100 -47.42 -12.27 3.69
C GLY A 100 -47.95 -13.06 2.48
N ARG A 101 -48.31 -14.32 2.71
CA ARG A 101 -48.97 -15.18 1.71
C ARG A 101 -50.30 -14.53 1.27
N GLY A 102 -50.53 -14.43 -0.04
CA GLY A 102 -51.72 -13.81 -0.61
C GLY A 102 -51.76 -12.28 -0.54
N GLN A 103 -50.68 -11.61 -0.13
CA GLN A 103 -50.61 -10.13 0.05
C GLN A 103 -49.78 -9.41 -1.02
N GLY A 104 -49.20 -10.13 -1.99
CA GLY A 104 -48.38 -9.53 -3.04
C GLY A 104 -49.18 -8.66 -4.02
N GLY A 105 -48.46 -7.98 -4.91
CA GLY A 105 -49.02 -7.23 -6.04
C GLY A 105 -49.15 -5.72 -5.83
N SER A 106 -48.88 -5.20 -4.62
CA SER A 106 -48.80 -3.75 -4.41
C SER A 106 -47.61 -3.16 -5.17
N MET A 107 -47.73 -1.97 -5.74
CA MET A 107 -46.64 -1.29 -6.44
C MET A 107 -46.03 -0.23 -5.53
N MET A 108 -44.72 -0.29 -5.34
CA MET A 108 -43.94 0.69 -4.58
C MET A 108 -43.17 1.60 -5.53
N GLN A 109 -42.95 2.84 -5.11
CA GLN A 109 -42.10 3.79 -5.79
C GLN A 109 -40.98 4.24 -4.85
N LEU A 110 -39.75 4.15 -5.33
CA LEU A 110 -38.54 4.65 -4.69
C LEU A 110 -38.05 5.85 -5.50
N THR A 111 -37.72 6.97 -4.85
CA THR A 111 -37.23 8.19 -5.49
C THR A 111 -36.00 8.71 -4.77
N VAL A 112 -34.92 8.92 -5.50
CA VAL A 112 -33.70 9.59 -5.01
C VAL A 112 -33.80 11.08 -5.32
N ASP A 113 -33.45 11.90 -4.34
CA ASP A 113 -33.43 13.37 -4.41
C ASP A 113 -34.76 13.96 -4.91
N ALA A 114 -35.86 13.57 -4.25
CA ALA A 114 -37.22 13.93 -4.64
C ALA A 114 -37.44 15.44 -4.83
N ASP A 115 -36.73 16.27 -4.05
CA ASP A 115 -36.84 17.73 -4.04
C ASP A 115 -35.74 18.46 -4.84
N ARG A 116 -34.91 17.75 -5.61
CA ARG A 116 -33.82 18.36 -6.39
C ARG A 116 -33.99 18.21 -7.91
N PRO A 117 -33.45 19.13 -8.71
CA PRO A 117 -33.27 18.93 -10.15
C PRO A 117 -32.41 17.67 -10.38
N GLY A 118 -32.90 16.71 -11.17
CA GLY A 118 -32.22 15.42 -11.40
C GLY A 118 -32.76 14.22 -10.60
N ARG A 119 -33.96 14.35 -9.99
CA ARG A 119 -34.64 13.24 -9.31
C ARG A 119 -34.71 11.97 -10.16
N GLN A 120 -34.56 10.82 -9.52
CA GLN A 120 -34.62 9.50 -10.18
C GLN A 120 -35.63 8.62 -9.46
N SER A 121 -36.58 8.05 -10.19
CA SER A 121 -37.62 7.20 -9.62
C SER A 121 -37.57 5.78 -10.19
N LEU A 122 -37.58 4.80 -9.30
CA LEU A 122 -37.73 3.38 -9.59
C LEU A 122 -39.09 2.90 -9.06
N ALA A 123 -39.72 1.96 -9.76
CA ALA A 123 -40.94 1.32 -9.30
C ALA A 123 -40.76 -0.20 -9.30
N PHE A 124 -41.30 -0.87 -8.30
CA PHE A 124 -41.26 -2.33 -8.19
C PHE A 124 -42.57 -2.87 -7.64
N VAL A 125 -42.93 -4.07 -8.07
CA VAL A 125 -44.10 -4.80 -7.56
C VAL A 125 -43.66 -5.64 -6.37
N VAL A 126 -44.41 -5.54 -5.27
CA VAL A 126 -44.19 -6.36 -4.09
C VAL A 126 -44.50 -7.81 -4.41
N GLU A 127 -43.49 -8.66 -4.29
CA GLU A 127 -43.65 -10.10 -4.45
C GLU A 127 -43.89 -10.80 -3.10
N GLU A 128 -44.67 -11.87 -3.11
CA GLU A 128 -44.90 -12.69 -1.91
C GLU A 128 -43.61 -13.37 -1.44
N THR A 129 -43.38 -13.35 -0.13
CA THR A 129 -42.29 -14.10 0.49
C THR A 129 -42.79 -15.20 1.43
N GLY A 130 -44.11 -15.37 1.52
CA GLY A 130 -44.80 -16.38 2.32
C GLY A 130 -45.12 -15.91 3.75
N HIS A 131 -44.39 -14.95 4.28
CA HIS A 131 -44.62 -14.33 5.59
C HIS A 131 -44.01 -12.91 5.61
N PHE A 132 -44.63 -11.97 6.33
CA PHE A 132 -44.14 -10.58 6.41
C PHE A 132 -42.70 -10.47 6.95
N GLN A 133 -42.26 -11.43 7.77
CA GLN A 133 -40.89 -11.47 8.29
C GLN A 133 -39.93 -12.38 7.49
N ALA A 134 -40.40 -13.03 6.41
CA ALA A 134 -39.55 -13.80 5.53
C ALA A 134 -38.90 -12.86 4.51
N PHE A 135 -37.89 -12.11 4.92
CA PHE A 135 -37.26 -11.10 4.07
C PHE A 135 -36.45 -11.73 2.94
N LYS A 136 -36.65 -11.23 1.72
CA LYS A 136 -35.86 -11.57 0.55
C LYS A 136 -35.33 -10.29 -0.12
N PRO A 137 -34.06 -10.26 -0.54
CA PRO A 137 -33.54 -9.13 -1.31
C PRO A 137 -34.25 -9.06 -2.66
N ARG A 138 -34.63 -7.85 -3.07
CA ARG A 138 -35.28 -7.55 -4.35
C ARG A 138 -34.49 -6.49 -5.09
N SER A 139 -34.03 -6.82 -6.29
CA SER A 139 -33.43 -5.84 -7.19
C SER A 139 -34.53 -4.95 -7.78
N VAL A 140 -34.39 -3.64 -7.60
CA VAL A 140 -35.41 -2.64 -7.95
C VAL A 140 -35.00 -1.81 -9.18
N GLY A 141 -33.70 -1.73 -9.47
CA GLY A 141 -33.17 -0.98 -10.61
C GLY A 141 -31.84 -0.33 -10.28
N ARG A 142 -31.52 0.76 -10.98
CA ARG A 142 -30.26 1.50 -10.79
C ARG A 142 -30.51 3.00 -10.68
N VAL A 143 -29.64 3.67 -9.94
CA VAL A 143 -29.63 5.15 -9.79
C VAL A 143 -28.21 5.66 -9.94
N THR A 144 -28.04 6.87 -10.46
CA THR A 144 -26.74 7.56 -10.53
C THR A 144 -26.63 8.56 -9.39
N LEU A 145 -25.55 8.47 -8.62
CA LEU A 145 -25.26 9.40 -7.52
C LEU A 145 -24.03 10.24 -7.86
N ALA A 146 -24.03 11.49 -7.39
CA ALA A 146 -22.84 12.33 -7.37
C ALA A 146 -22.11 12.14 -6.02
N VAL A 147 -20.91 12.70 -5.86
CA VAL A 147 -20.31 12.78 -4.53
C VAL A 147 -21.09 13.80 -3.71
N GLY A 148 -21.48 13.45 -2.49
CA GLY A 148 -22.13 14.37 -1.55
C GLY A 148 -23.43 13.82 -0.94
N ALA A 149 -24.20 14.73 -0.34
CA ALA A 149 -25.42 14.37 0.40
C ALA A 149 -26.61 14.13 -0.55
N HIS A 150 -27.36 13.06 -0.30
CA HIS A 150 -28.52 12.61 -1.05
C HIS A 150 -29.67 12.23 -0.11
N SER A 151 -30.87 12.13 -0.67
CA SER A 151 -32.07 11.62 0.00
C SER A 151 -32.69 10.46 -0.80
N LEU A 152 -33.32 9.51 -0.12
CA LEU A 152 -34.07 8.41 -0.73
C LEU A 152 -35.44 8.31 -0.05
N HIS A 153 -36.48 8.36 -0.86
CA HIS A 153 -37.87 8.34 -0.44
C HIS A 153 -38.56 7.10 -1.01
N ILE A 154 -39.29 6.33 -0.20
CA ILE A 154 -40.06 5.17 -0.66
C ILE A 154 -41.52 5.27 -0.20
N LYS A 155 -42.46 5.02 -1.13
CA LYS A 155 -43.90 5.08 -0.84
C LYS A 155 -44.72 4.07 -1.67
N PRO A 156 -45.93 3.68 -1.25
CA PRO A 156 -46.84 2.94 -2.08
C PRO A 156 -47.36 3.81 -3.22
N LYS A 157 -47.27 3.30 -4.45
CA LYS A 157 -47.91 3.88 -5.62
C LYS A 157 -49.31 3.30 -5.82
N GLU A 158 -49.47 2.00 -5.57
CA GLU A 158 -50.74 1.29 -5.62
C GLU A 158 -50.76 0.21 -4.54
N ILE A 159 -51.86 0.14 -3.78
CA ILE A 159 -52.04 -0.86 -2.72
C ILE A 159 -53.05 -1.89 -3.21
N ALA A 160 -52.56 -3.09 -3.51
CA ALA A 160 -53.38 -4.15 -4.10
C ALA A 160 -54.21 -4.93 -3.07
N LYS A 161 -53.79 -4.91 -1.78
CA LYS A 161 -54.32 -5.74 -0.69
C LYS A 161 -54.37 -4.96 0.64
N LYS A 162 -54.43 -5.65 1.78
CA LYS A 162 -54.62 -5.00 3.10
C LYS A 162 -53.37 -4.30 3.64
N ALA A 163 -52.18 -4.74 3.24
CA ALA A 163 -50.90 -4.11 3.55
C ALA A 163 -49.91 -4.38 2.40
N CYS A 164 -49.02 -3.43 2.08
CA CYS A 164 -48.06 -3.60 0.98
C CYS A 164 -46.99 -4.64 1.30
N CYS A 165 -46.05 -4.33 2.19
CA CYS A 165 -44.90 -5.15 2.51
C CYS A 165 -44.28 -4.76 3.86
N ASP A 166 -43.27 -5.48 4.29
CA ASP A 166 -42.33 -5.03 5.32
C ASP A 166 -40.97 -4.75 4.65
N ILE A 167 -40.34 -3.61 4.97
CA ILE A 167 -39.00 -3.24 4.46
C ILE A 167 -38.03 -3.12 5.62
N ARG A 168 -36.98 -3.93 5.62
CA ARG A 168 -35.96 -3.92 6.66
C ARG A 168 -34.77 -3.02 6.31
N GLN A 169 -34.39 -3.00 5.05
CA GLN A 169 -33.20 -2.31 4.58
C GLN A 169 -33.33 -1.99 3.09
N VAL A 170 -32.82 -0.82 2.69
CA VAL A 170 -32.49 -0.51 1.29
C VAL A 170 -30.97 -0.50 1.18
N ARG A 171 -30.43 -1.16 0.15
CA ARG A 171 -28.99 -1.25 -0.11
C ARG A 171 -28.70 -0.67 -1.47
N LEU A 172 -27.77 0.28 -1.53
CA LEU A 172 -27.25 0.84 -2.78
C LEU A 172 -25.87 0.22 -3.03
N VAL A 173 -25.81 -0.72 -3.97
CA VAL A 173 -24.58 -1.43 -4.35
C VAL A 173 -23.96 -0.71 -5.53
N PRO A 174 -22.75 -0.16 -5.42
CA PRO A 174 -22.11 0.52 -6.53
C PRO A 174 -21.93 -0.42 -7.72
N VAL A 175 -22.41 -0.01 -8.88
CA VAL A 175 -22.17 -0.71 -10.14
C VAL A 175 -20.76 -0.34 -10.57
N VAL A 176 -19.82 -1.25 -10.34
CA VAL A 176 -18.49 -1.16 -10.93
C VAL A 176 -18.70 -1.27 -12.44
N ALA A 177 -18.37 -0.22 -13.19
CA ALA A 177 -18.24 -0.33 -14.63
C ALA A 177 -17.29 -1.51 -14.88
N ALA A 178 -17.73 -2.52 -15.62
CA ALA A 178 -16.87 -3.64 -15.96
C ALA A 178 -15.57 -3.06 -16.51
N ALA A 179 -14.45 -3.31 -15.82
CA ALA A 179 -13.14 -2.98 -16.36
C ALA A 179 -13.11 -3.55 -17.78
N ALA A 180 -12.68 -2.73 -18.74
CA ALA A 180 -12.51 -3.21 -20.10
C ALA A 180 -11.74 -4.53 -20.04
N PRO A 181 -12.20 -5.60 -20.72
CA PRO A 181 -11.41 -6.82 -20.82
C PRO A 181 -10.00 -6.45 -21.24
N LEU A 182 -8.99 -7.19 -20.76
CA LEU A 182 -7.64 -7.05 -21.30
C LEU A 182 -7.75 -7.06 -22.83
N PRO A 183 -7.05 -6.15 -23.55
CA PRO A 183 -7.11 -6.12 -25.00
C PRO A 183 -6.89 -7.51 -25.57
N VAL A 184 -7.49 -7.81 -26.73
CA VAL A 184 -7.29 -9.08 -27.46
C VAL A 184 -5.80 -9.38 -27.68
N LYS A 185 -4.94 -8.35 -27.59
CA LYS A 185 -3.48 -8.39 -27.56
C LYS A 185 -2.96 -8.36 -26.11
N ARG A 186 -2.11 -9.33 -25.76
CA ARG A 186 -1.41 -9.41 -24.46
C ARG A 186 -0.65 -8.11 -24.16
N PRO A 187 -0.79 -7.51 -22.96
CA PRO A 187 -0.15 -6.23 -22.65
C PRO A 187 1.36 -6.36 -22.48
N ASN A 188 2.08 -5.26 -22.67
CA ASN A 188 3.45 -5.15 -22.16
C ASN A 188 3.43 -4.98 -20.64
N ILE A 189 4.48 -5.43 -19.96
CA ILE A 189 4.59 -5.34 -18.51
C ILE A 189 5.95 -4.74 -18.14
N ILE A 190 5.94 -3.64 -17.40
CA ILE A 190 7.13 -3.03 -16.80
C ILE A 190 6.98 -3.07 -15.29
N PHE A 191 7.95 -3.71 -14.63
CA PHE A 191 8.06 -3.74 -13.19
C PHE A 191 9.23 -2.85 -12.75
N VAL A 192 8.92 -1.65 -12.29
CA VAL A 192 9.87 -0.70 -11.70
C VAL A 192 10.02 -1.03 -10.23
N PHE A 193 11.24 -1.39 -9.82
CA PHE A 193 11.50 -1.85 -8.46
C PHE A 193 12.63 -1.07 -7.82
N SER A 194 12.30 -0.31 -6.79
CA SER A 194 13.29 0.39 -5.97
C SER A 194 13.89 -0.54 -4.92
N ASP A 195 14.91 -0.03 -4.23
CA ASP A 195 15.65 -0.76 -3.20
C ASP A 195 15.67 0.10 -1.95
N ASP A 196 15.00 -0.34 -0.89
CA ASP A 196 14.86 0.38 0.39
C ASP A 196 13.99 1.67 0.33
N HIS A 197 12.96 1.73 -0.52
CA HIS A 197 12.06 2.89 -0.61
C HIS A 197 10.85 2.77 0.33
N ALA A 198 10.79 3.63 1.33
CA ALA A 198 9.69 3.74 2.27
C ALA A 198 8.39 4.15 1.57
N GLU A 199 7.29 3.46 1.87
CA GLU A 199 5.95 3.86 1.39
C GLU A 199 5.63 5.32 1.76
N HIS A 200 5.94 5.71 3.00
CA HIS A 200 5.66 7.04 3.52
C HIS A 200 6.67 8.13 3.06
N ALA A 201 7.60 7.81 2.15
CA ALA A 201 8.42 8.78 1.40
C ALA A 201 7.79 9.19 0.04
N ILE A 202 6.61 8.64 -0.29
CA ILE A 202 5.89 8.89 -1.55
C ILE A 202 4.62 9.71 -1.26
N SER A 203 4.44 10.85 -1.94
CA SER A 203 3.33 11.77 -1.64
C SER A 203 1.95 11.18 -1.92
N ALA A 204 1.80 10.27 -2.88
CA ALA A 204 0.56 9.51 -3.11
C ALA A 204 0.10 8.74 -1.86
N TYR A 205 1.01 8.40 -0.95
CA TYR A 205 0.73 7.73 0.32
C TYR A 205 0.56 8.70 1.51
N GLY A 206 0.48 10.00 1.25
CA GLY A 206 0.33 11.02 2.29
C GLY A 206 1.65 11.37 2.97
N SER A 207 2.78 11.27 2.26
CA SER A 207 4.09 11.63 2.80
C SER A 207 4.10 13.04 3.41
N LYS A 208 4.67 13.15 4.61
CA LYS A 208 4.93 14.43 5.29
C LYS A 208 6.34 14.98 5.01
N VAL A 209 7.18 14.21 4.33
CA VAL A 209 8.62 14.50 4.17
C VAL A 209 9.03 14.74 2.74
N ASN A 210 8.18 14.40 1.75
CA ASN A 210 8.57 14.45 0.35
C ASN A 210 7.39 14.66 -0.62
N THR A 211 7.71 15.05 -1.85
CA THR A 211 6.79 15.11 -2.99
C THR A 211 7.36 14.29 -4.15
N THR A 212 6.55 13.41 -4.72
CA THR A 212 6.91 12.47 -5.80
C THR A 212 5.91 12.57 -6.96
N PRO A 213 5.90 13.69 -7.71
CA PRO A 213 4.85 13.99 -8.69
C PRO A 213 4.68 12.91 -9.77
N HIS A 214 5.73 12.19 -10.15
CA HIS A 214 5.64 11.17 -11.20
C HIS A 214 5.06 9.85 -10.69
N LEU A 215 5.39 9.44 -9.47
CA LEU A 215 4.73 8.35 -8.77
C LEU A 215 3.27 8.69 -8.45
N ASP A 216 2.97 9.94 -8.11
CA ASP A 216 1.61 10.42 -7.88
C ASP A 216 0.80 10.37 -9.18
N ARG A 217 1.41 10.76 -10.31
CA ARG A 217 0.82 10.59 -11.64
C ARG A 217 0.54 9.13 -11.95
N LEU A 218 1.47 8.22 -11.64
CA LEU A 218 1.27 6.78 -11.81
C LEU A 218 0.07 6.29 -10.97
N ALA A 219 -0.02 6.72 -9.72
CA ALA A 219 -1.10 6.35 -8.80
C ALA A 219 -2.46 6.91 -9.24
N ALA A 220 -2.52 8.18 -9.63
CA ALA A 220 -3.74 8.81 -10.11
C ALA A 220 -4.30 8.13 -11.38
N GLY A 221 -3.40 7.67 -12.26
CA GLY A 221 -3.76 6.93 -13.46
C GLY A 221 -4.06 5.43 -13.25
N GLY A 222 -3.97 4.91 -12.03
CA GLY A 222 -3.99 3.48 -11.75
C GLY A 222 -4.58 3.10 -10.39
N ALA A 223 -4.16 1.97 -9.85
CA ALA A 223 -4.49 1.47 -8.53
C ALA A 223 -3.31 1.64 -7.57
N ARG A 224 -3.58 2.07 -6.33
CA ARG A 224 -2.61 2.20 -5.24
C ARG A 224 -3.01 1.33 -4.06
N PHE A 225 -2.20 0.34 -3.70
CA PHE A 225 -2.48 -0.52 -2.55
C PHE A 225 -1.92 0.08 -1.27
N THR A 226 -2.76 0.26 -0.25
CA THR A 226 -2.36 0.76 1.08
C THR A 226 -2.12 -0.35 2.10
N ASN A 227 -2.28 -1.61 1.69
CA ASN A 227 -2.07 -2.81 2.50
C ASN A 227 -1.18 -3.80 1.75
N SER A 228 0.02 -3.36 1.37
CA SER A 228 1.02 -4.13 0.64
C SER A 228 2.25 -4.39 1.51
N PHE A 229 2.68 -5.65 1.58
CA PHE A 229 3.68 -6.10 2.55
C PHE A 229 4.77 -6.98 1.93
N VAL A 230 5.93 -7.00 2.55
CA VAL A 230 7.01 -7.96 2.26
C VAL A 230 6.87 -9.19 3.16
N THR A 231 7.23 -10.38 2.65
CA THR A 231 7.22 -11.63 3.44
C THR A 231 8.51 -11.90 4.22
N ASN A 232 9.61 -11.28 3.81
CA ASN A 232 10.92 -11.28 4.48
C ASN A 232 11.64 -9.97 4.11
N SER A 233 11.81 -9.06 5.07
CA SER A 233 12.26 -7.69 4.83
C SER A 233 13.78 -7.61 4.63
N ILE A 234 14.27 -8.23 3.55
CA ILE A 234 15.64 -8.13 3.06
C ILE A 234 15.62 -8.23 1.53
N CYS A 235 16.39 -7.37 0.85
CA CYS A 235 16.48 -7.30 -0.61
C CYS A 235 16.68 -8.65 -1.33
N THR A 236 17.67 -9.47 -0.96
CA THR A 236 17.95 -10.76 -1.64
C THR A 236 16.77 -11.75 -1.51
N PRO A 237 16.27 -12.09 -0.30
CA PRO A 237 15.05 -12.89 -0.12
C PRO A 237 13.81 -12.33 -0.82
N SER A 238 13.59 -11.01 -0.78
CA SER A 238 12.42 -10.39 -1.41
C SER A 238 12.48 -10.52 -2.94
N ARG A 239 13.65 -10.32 -3.56
CA ARG A 239 13.86 -10.49 -5.01
C ARG A 239 13.67 -11.94 -5.45
N ALA A 240 14.11 -12.92 -4.64
CA ALA A 240 13.84 -14.33 -4.91
C ALA A 240 12.34 -14.66 -4.82
N THR A 241 11.67 -14.09 -3.81
CA THR A 241 10.23 -14.23 -3.60
C THR A 241 9.43 -13.67 -4.78
N LEU A 242 9.79 -12.47 -5.25
CA LEU A 242 9.21 -11.82 -6.42
C LEU A 242 9.26 -12.72 -7.67
N LEU A 243 10.39 -13.39 -7.92
CA LEU A 243 10.56 -14.22 -9.12
C LEU A 243 9.81 -15.55 -9.04
N THR A 244 9.68 -16.10 -7.84
CA THR A 244 9.18 -17.48 -7.63
C THR A 244 7.73 -17.53 -7.15
N GLY A 245 7.19 -16.43 -6.63
CA GLY A 245 5.90 -16.42 -5.94
C GLY A 245 5.89 -17.28 -4.67
N GLN A 246 7.05 -17.57 -4.09
CA GLN A 246 7.24 -18.50 -2.98
C GLN A 246 7.94 -17.82 -1.80
N TYR A 247 7.57 -18.19 -0.58
CA TYR A 247 8.31 -17.77 0.63
C TYR A 247 9.75 -18.31 0.63
N SER A 248 10.63 -17.66 1.39
CA SER A 248 12.05 -17.99 1.51
C SER A 248 12.36 -19.48 1.80
N HIS A 249 11.60 -20.14 2.68
CA HIS A 249 11.81 -21.56 3.00
C HIS A 249 11.45 -22.51 1.85
N LYS A 250 10.65 -22.05 0.88
CA LYS A 250 10.31 -22.81 -0.34
C LYS A 250 11.22 -22.46 -1.51
N ASN A 251 11.57 -21.19 -1.68
CA ASN A 251 12.43 -20.74 -2.79
C ASN A 251 13.94 -20.98 -2.54
N GLY A 252 14.35 -21.24 -1.29
CA GLY A 252 15.73 -21.54 -0.93
C GLY A 252 16.61 -20.30 -0.74
N VAL A 253 16.02 -19.12 -0.47
CA VAL A 253 16.75 -17.87 -0.23
C VAL A 253 16.26 -17.21 1.07
N PRO A 254 16.64 -17.75 2.25
CA PRO A 254 16.33 -17.15 3.55
C PRO A 254 17.21 -15.94 3.90
N VAL A 255 18.42 -15.87 3.33
CA VAL A 255 19.45 -14.86 3.64
C VAL A 255 20.22 -14.44 2.37
N PHE A 256 21.41 -13.85 2.51
CA PHE A 256 22.27 -13.40 1.40
C PHE A 256 23.01 -14.54 0.67
N ASN A 257 22.29 -15.62 0.34
CA ASN A 257 22.83 -16.76 -0.39
C ASN A 257 22.66 -16.62 -1.91
N ARG A 258 23.33 -17.51 -2.66
CA ARG A 258 23.16 -17.61 -4.10
C ARG A 258 21.80 -18.24 -4.43
N PHE A 259 21.07 -17.64 -5.36
CA PHE A 259 19.83 -18.19 -5.92
C PHE A 259 20.14 -19.26 -6.97
N ASP A 260 19.39 -20.36 -6.92
CA ASP A 260 19.44 -21.40 -7.94
C ASP A 260 18.67 -20.97 -9.20
N GLY A 261 19.43 -20.53 -10.22
CA GLY A 261 18.88 -20.07 -11.50
C GLY A 261 18.18 -21.16 -12.32
N SER A 262 18.23 -22.45 -11.93
CA SER A 262 17.48 -23.52 -12.60
C SER A 262 16.01 -23.56 -12.20
N ARG A 263 15.66 -22.96 -11.04
CA ARG A 263 14.30 -22.96 -10.49
C ARG A 263 13.26 -22.36 -11.43
N ASP A 264 12.02 -22.77 -11.23
CA ASP A 264 10.89 -22.19 -11.91
C ASP A 264 10.69 -20.72 -11.49
N THR A 265 10.48 -19.83 -12.47
CA THR A 265 10.33 -18.39 -12.23
C THR A 265 9.37 -17.75 -13.23
N VAL A 266 8.71 -16.68 -12.82
CA VAL A 266 7.78 -15.92 -13.65
C VAL A 266 8.41 -15.43 -14.97
N ALA A 267 9.69 -15.05 -14.95
CA ALA A 267 10.41 -14.62 -16.15
C ALA A 267 10.51 -15.73 -17.20
N LYS A 268 10.82 -16.97 -16.78
CA LYS A 268 10.87 -18.14 -17.68
C LYS A 268 9.52 -18.45 -18.30
N HIS A 269 8.44 -18.38 -17.52
CA HIS A 269 7.08 -18.58 -18.04
C HIS A 269 6.70 -17.53 -19.09
N LEU A 270 6.99 -16.26 -18.83
CA LEU A 270 6.73 -15.16 -19.78
C LEU A 270 7.58 -15.31 -21.04
N GLN A 271 8.87 -15.64 -20.91
CA GLN A 271 9.76 -15.89 -22.04
C GLN A 271 9.25 -17.05 -22.90
N GLN A 272 8.88 -18.18 -22.29
CA GLN A 272 8.32 -19.34 -23.00
C GLN A 272 6.99 -19.03 -23.69
N ALA A 273 6.21 -18.09 -23.16
CA ALA A 273 4.99 -17.60 -23.77
C ALA A 273 5.23 -16.61 -24.94
N GLY A 274 6.48 -16.30 -25.27
CA GLY A 274 6.84 -15.41 -26.38
C GLY A 274 6.82 -13.92 -26.01
N TYR A 275 7.05 -13.59 -24.74
CA TYR A 275 7.43 -12.22 -24.36
C TYR A 275 8.91 -11.99 -24.61
N HIS A 276 9.27 -10.79 -25.07
CA HIS A 276 10.65 -10.32 -24.99
C HIS A 276 10.97 -9.89 -23.56
N THR A 277 11.93 -10.54 -22.92
CA THR A 277 12.16 -10.45 -21.47
C THR A 277 13.47 -9.72 -21.13
N GLY A 278 13.38 -8.74 -20.24
CA GLY A 278 14.50 -7.87 -19.85
C GLY A 278 14.72 -7.80 -18.35
N MET A 279 15.98 -7.85 -17.89
CA MET A 279 16.38 -7.61 -16.50
C MET A 279 17.50 -6.55 -16.43
N ILE A 280 17.18 -5.37 -15.91
CA ILE A 280 18.07 -4.21 -15.91
C ILE A 280 18.24 -3.69 -14.49
N GLY A 281 19.49 -3.47 -14.07
CA GLY A 281 19.84 -2.88 -12.79
C GLY A 281 20.05 -3.90 -11.67
N LYS A 282 19.48 -3.69 -10.48
CA LYS A 282 19.82 -4.49 -9.29
C LYS A 282 19.25 -5.92 -9.36
N TRP A 283 20.14 -6.91 -9.48
CA TRP A 283 19.80 -8.33 -9.42
C TRP A 283 19.91 -8.91 -8.01
N HIS A 284 21.11 -8.85 -7.42
CA HIS A 284 21.39 -9.23 -6.04
C HIS A 284 20.97 -10.67 -5.62
N LEU A 285 21.04 -11.61 -6.56
CA LEU A 285 20.73 -13.03 -6.36
C LEU A 285 21.93 -13.96 -6.63
N GLY A 286 23.12 -13.40 -6.87
CA GLY A 286 24.38 -14.14 -6.99
C GLY A 286 24.58 -14.92 -8.31
N SER A 287 23.55 -15.60 -8.81
CA SER A 287 23.57 -16.26 -10.12
C SER A 287 23.46 -15.26 -11.28
N ASP A 288 23.80 -15.69 -12.49
CA ASP A 288 23.40 -14.93 -13.68
C ASP A 288 21.87 -15.02 -13.83
N PRO A 289 21.19 -13.95 -14.29
CA PRO A 289 19.77 -14.00 -14.60
C PRO A 289 19.42 -15.09 -15.62
N THR A 290 18.32 -15.80 -15.40
CA THR A 290 17.77 -16.79 -16.33
C THR A 290 16.30 -16.49 -16.61
N GLY A 291 15.79 -16.88 -17.79
CA GLY A 291 14.44 -16.50 -18.22
C GLY A 291 14.34 -15.08 -18.79
N PHE A 292 15.49 -14.49 -19.17
CA PHE A 292 15.57 -13.15 -19.76
C PHE A 292 16.36 -13.22 -21.07
N ASP A 293 15.81 -12.65 -22.14
CA ASP A 293 16.47 -12.51 -23.45
C ASP A 293 17.62 -11.51 -23.38
N ARG A 294 17.44 -10.43 -22.60
CA ARG A 294 18.47 -9.40 -22.36
C ARG A 294 18.60 -9.12 -20.88
N TRP A 295 19.84 -9.04 -20.39
CA TRP A 295 20.10 -8.57 -19.04
C TRP A 295 21.41 -7.79 -18.92
N ILE A 296 21.36 -6.75 -18.10
CA ILE A 296 22.52 -5.98 -17.66
C ILE A 296 22.30 -5.61 -16.20
N VAL A 297 23.09 -6.19 -15.29
CA VAL A 297 22.78 -6.16 -13.86
C VAL A 297 23.94 -5.71 -13.00
N LEU A 298 23.64 -5.03 -11.90
CA LEU A 298 24.64 -4.60 -10.93
C LEU A 298 25.21 -5.82 -10.17
N PRO A 299 26.53 -5.88 -9.96
CA PRO A 299 27.10 -6.85 -9.02
C PRO A 299 26.76 -6.45 -7.58
N GLY A 300 26.23 -7.41 -6.83
CA GLY A 300 25.81 -7.22 -5.44
C GLY A 300 24.86 -6.05 -5.26
N GLN A 301 25.29 -5.05 -4.50
CA GLN A 301 24.52 -3.85 -4.19
C GLN A 301 24.70 -2.72 -5.23
N GLY A 302 25.66 -2.85 -6.15
CA GLY A 302 26.06 -1.79 -7.08
C GLY A 302 26.65 -0.54 -6.41
N SER A 303 27.19 0.36 -7.24
CA SER A 303 27.69 1.69 -6.85
C SER A 303 26.76 2.79 -7.38
N TYR A 304 26.73 3.95 -6.73
CA TYR A 304 25.94 5.09 -7.24
C TYR A 304 26.62 5.77 -8.43
N TRP A 305 27.93 5.99 -8.35
CA TRP A 305 28.69 6.65 -9.41
C TRP A 305 29.57 5.67 -10.18
N ASN A 306 29.58 5.84 -11.50
CA ASN A 306 30.31 5.03 -12.46
C ASN A 306 30.16 3.51 -12.22
N PRO A 307 28.90 3.01 -12.06
CA PRO A 307 28.65 1.64 -11.66
C PRO A 307 29.23 0.62 -12.65
N SER A 308 29.79 -0.45 -12.11
CA SER A 308 30.02 -1.68 -12.87
C SER A 308 28.73 -2.44 -13.08
N PHE A 309 28.61 -3.09 -14.23
CA PHE A 309 27.53 -3.99 -14.60
C PHE A 309 28.08 -5.33 -15.10
N LEU A 310 27.35 -6.39 -14.80
CA LEU A 310 27.48 -7.72 -15.37
C LEU A 310 26.58 -7.84 -16.59
N VAL A 311 27.11 -8.46 -17.64
CA VAL A 311 26.42 -8.82 -18.88
C VAL A 311 26.77 -10.28 -19.24
N PRO A 312 26.07 -10.92 -20.20
CA PRO A 312 26.45 -12.26 -20.65
C PRO A 312 27.95 -12.36 -20.99
N GLY A 313 28.66 -13.24 -20.29
CA GLY A 313 30.11 -13.47 -20.47
C GLY A 313 31.06 -12.33 -20.05
N GLY A 314 30.57 -11.16 -19.64
CA GLY A 314 31.42 -9.98 -19.44
C GLY A 314 30.99 -9.03 -18.32
N LYS A 315 31.81 -8.01 -18.11
CA LYS A 315 31.53 -6.88 -17.21
C LYS A 315 32.02 -5.58 -17.82
N LEU A 316 31.27 -4.50 -17.64
CA LEU A 316 31.65 -3.14 -18.05
C LEU A 316 31.40 -2.17 -16.89
N SER A 317 31.95 -0.96 -16.97
CA SER A 317 31.52 0.16 -16.13
C SER A 317 30.90 1.24 -17.01
N ILE A 318 29.85 1.88 -16.53
CA ILE A 318 29.15 2.94 -17.27
C ILE A 318 29.32 4.26 -16.53
N GLU A 319 29.82 5.28 -17.21
CA GLU A 319 29.98 6.63 -16.67
C GLU A 319 28.63 7.27 -16.33
N GLY A 320 28.53 7.89 -15.15
CA GLY A 320 27.36 8.63 -14.68
C GLY A 320 26.75 8.09 -13.39
N HIS A 321 25.54 8.57 -13.08
CA HIS A 321 24.81 8.18 -11.88
C HIS A 321 23.89 6.98 -12.16
N CYS A 322 23.96 5.96 -11.31
CA CYS A 322 23.33 4.65 -11.48
C CYS A 322 21.82 4.73 -11.73
N THR A 323 21.12 5.65 -11.06
CA THR A 323 19.65 5.77 -11.19
C THR A 323 19.26 6.21 -12.61
N ASP A 324 20.00 7.18 -13.17
CA ASP A 324 19.78 7.68 -14.53
C ASP A 324 20.23 6.65 -15.58
N ILE A 325 21.41 6.04 -15.39
CA ILE A 325 21.91 4.98 -16.27
C ILE A 325 20.89 3.84 -16.37
N THR A 326 20.35 3.40 -15.23
CA THR A 326 19.37 2.30 -15.19
C THR A 326 18.09 2.70 -15.91
N GLY A 327 17.60 3.92 -15.72
CA GLY A 327 16.43 4.45 -16.43
C GLY A 327 16.64 4.51 -17.95
N ASP A 328 17.79 5.01 -18.39
CA ASP A 328 18.15 5.13 -19.81
C ASP A 328 18.28 3.75 -20.48
N LEU A 329 18.90 2.78 -19.80
CA LEU A 329 18.96 1.38 -20.27
C LEU A 329 17.56 0.75 -20.33
N GLY A 330 16.67 1.07 -19.38
CA GLY A 330 15.28 0.64 -19.40
C GLY A 330 14.52 1.16 -20.63
N ILE A 331 14.64 2.46 -20.92
CA ILE A 331 14.05 3.09 -22.10
C ILE A 331 14.65 2.51 -23.38
N GLU A 332 15.95 2.24 -23.40
CA GLU A 332 16.61 1.60 -24.54
C GLU A 332 16.07 0.21 -24.83
N PHE A 333 15.93 -0.64 -23.81
CA PHE A 333 15.33 -1.96 -23.96
C PHE A 333 13.96 -1.85 -24.63
N ILE A 334 13.15 -0.86 -24.22
CA ILE A 334 11.85 -0.64 -24.85
C ILE A 334 12.05 -0.21 -26.31
N LYS A 335 12.98 0.69 -26.64
CA LYS A 335 13.21 1.14 -28.03
C LYS A 335 13.64 0.02 -28.98
N THR A 336 14.47 -0.90 -28.52
CA THR A 336 15.15 -1.88 -29.39
C THR A 336 14.55 -3.28 -29.36
N ARG A 337 13.53 -3.51 -28.53
CA ARG A 337 12.77 -4.77 -28.51
C ARG A 337 12.15 -5.10 -29.88
N PRO A 338 11.89 -6.38 -30.18
CA PRO A 338 11.05 -6.78 -31.30
C PRO A 338 9.63 -6.17 -31.17
N ALA A 339 9.22 -5.37 -32.16
CA ALA A 339 7.95 -4.62 -32.11
C ALA A 339 6.70 -5.51 -32.26
N ASP A 340 6.87 -6.74 -32.76
CA ASP A 340 5.83 -7.74 -32.96
C ASP A 340 5.60 -8.65 -31.72
N GLN A 341 6.37 -8.45 -30.66
CA GLN A 341 6.27 -9.21 -29.41
C GLN A 341 5.84 -8.30 -28.24
N PRO A 342 5.00 -8.79 -27.30
CA PRO A 342 4.85 -8.12 -26.02
C PRO A 342 6.17 -8.23 -25.24
N PHE A 343 6.43 -7.33 -24.31
CA PHE A 343 7.65 -7.36 -23.50
C PHE A 343 7.37 -7.38 -21.99
N PHE A 344 8.29 -8.01 -21.25
CA PHE A 344 8.33 -8.01 -19.79
C PHE A 344 9.68 -7.47 -19.34
N LEU A 345 9.67 -6.27 -18.74
CA LEU A 345 10.88 -5.60 -18.28
C LEU A 345 10.88 -5.49 -16.76
N MET A 346 11.89 -6.07 -16.12
CA MET A 346 12.25 -5.83 -14.72
C MET A 346 13.29 -4.71 -14.66
N LEU A 347 12.85 -3.52 -14.27
CA LEU A 347 13.65 -2.31 -14.17
C LEU A 347 13.96 -2.00 -12.69
N HIS A 348 15.08 -2.51 -12.21
CA HIS A 348 15.41 -2.52 -10.79
C HIS A 348 16.44 -1.46 -10.43
N GLN A 349 16.03 -0.45 -9.69
CA GLN A 349 16.92 0.60 -9.20
C GLN A 349 17.77 0.14 -8.02
N LYS A 350 18.96 0.76 -7.88
CA LYS A 350 19.76 0.75 -6.64
C LYS A 350 19.21 1.73 -5.59
N ALA A 351 18.68 2.86 -6.06
CA ALA A 351 18.20 3.90 -5.17
C ALA A 351 16.85 3.50 -4.52
N PRO A 352 16.58 3.97 -3.29
CA PRO A 352 17.45 4.78 -2.40
C PRO A 352 18.28 3.96 -1.39
N HIS A 353 18.87 2.81 -1.74
CA HIS A 353 19.66 2.02 -0.78
C HIS A 353 20.88 2.78 -0.22
N ARG A 354 21.24 2.47 1.03
CA ARG A 354 22.45 2.99 1.71
C ARG A 354 23.70 2.87 0.82
N ASN A 355 24.57 3.87 0.74
CA ASN A 355 24.76 5.04 1.62
C ASN A 355 24.11 6.34 1.15
N TRP A 356 23.07 6.29 0.30
CA TRP A 356 22.30 7.48 -0.12
C TRP A 356 23.21 8.55 -0.73
N ASP A 357 23.76 8.26 -1.91
CA ASP A 357 24.65 9.16 -2.62
C ASP A 357 23.90 9.68 -3.86
N PRO A 358 23.15 10.80 -3.74
CA PRO A 358 22.29 11.30 -4.81
C PRO A 358 23.09 11.93 -5.96
N ASP A 359 22.45 12.09 -7.12
CA ASP A 359 22.97 12.93 -8.18
C ASP A 359 23.03 14.41 -7.75
N GLU A 360 23.88 15.20 -8.41
CA GLU A 360 24.13 16.60 -8.03
C GLU A 360 22.88 17.49 -8.13
N ARG A 361 21.95 17.23 -9.07
CA ARG A 361 20.70 18.00 -9.21
C ARG A 361 19.83 17.81 -7.98
N ASN A 362 19.64 16.56 -7.57
CA ASN A 362 18.78 16.21 -6.46
C ASN A 362 19.44 16.52 -5.12
N LYS A 363 20.76 16.37 -5.00
CA LYS A 363 21.52 16.84 -3.84
C LYS A 363 21.33 18.33 -3.59
N ALA A 364 21.42 19.15 -4.64
CA ALA A 364 21.22 20.59 -4.55
C ALA A 364 19.78 20.94 -4.10
N ARG A 365 18.78 20.18 -4.53
CA ARG A 365 17.37 20.38 -4.16
C ARG A 365 17.09 20.18 -2.66
N PHE A 366 17.80 19.26 -2.00
CA PHE A 366 17.56 18.91 -0.59
C PHE A 366 18.59 19.49 0.38
N LYS A 367 19.65 20.15 -0.12
CA LYS A 367 20.77 20.68 0.69
C LYS A 367 20.33 21.48 1.92
N ASP A 368 19.36 22.38 1.74
CA ASP A 368 18.88 23.29 2.77
C ASP A 368 17.46 22.92 3.26
N ALA A 369 16.95 21.75 2.88
CA ALA A 369 15.64 21.28 3.29
C ALA A 369 15.66 20.87 4.77
N VAL A 370 14.71 21.38 5.55
CA VAL A 370 14.48 20.94 6.94
C VAL A 370 13.38 19.90 6.92
N ILE A 371 13.73 18.66 7.23
CA ILE A 371 12.81 17.53 7.20
C ILE A 371 12.16 17.35 8.59
N PRO A 372 10.82 17.27 8.70
CA PRO A 372 10.16 17.01 9.98
C PRO A 372 10.64 15.70 10.61
N GLU A 373 10.99 15.72 11.90
CA GLU A 373 11.35 14.50 12.64
C GLU A 373 10.17 13.52 12.69
N SER A 374 10.46 12.20 12.65
CA SER A 374 9.44 11.19 12.95
C SER A 374 8.95 11.36 14.38
N GLU A 375 7.65 11.18 14.59
CA GLU A 375 7.01 11.25 15.91
C GLU A 375 7.61 10.23 16.91
N THR A 376 8.31 9.21 16.40
CA THR A 376 8.93 8.13 17.17
C THR A 376 10.46 8.12 17.07
N LEU A 377 11.09 9.24 16.66
CA LEU A 377 12.56 9.34 16.57
C LEU A 377 13.26 9.08 17.91
N TRP A 378 12.61 9.45 19.01
CA TRP A 378 13.16 9.42 20.37
C TRP A 378 12.60 8.26 21.21
N ASP A 379 12.11 7.22 20.56
CA ASP A 379 11.57 6.02 21.22
C ASP A 379 12.62 5.33 22.10
N ASP A 380 12.24 5.02 23.34
CA ASP A 380 13.10 4.43 24.37
C ASP A 380 12.95 2.91 24.49
N TYR A 381 12.03 2.33 23.71
CA TYR A 381 11.72 0.91 23.66
C TYR A 381 11.19 0.33 24.98
N ALA A 382 10.62 1.15 25.87
CA ALA A 382 10.26 0.75 27.24
C ALA A 382 9.48 -0.56 27.34
N THR A 383 8.56 -0.85 26.41
CA THR A 383 7.73 -2.07 26.42
C THR A 383 8.23 -3.17 25.47
N ARG A 384 9.32 -2.95 24.71
CA ARG A 384 9.84 -3.87 23.68
C ARG A 384 11.29 -4.29 23.95
N PRO A 385 11.58 -4.92 25.12
CA PRO A 385 12.96 -5.19 25.54
C PRO A 385 13.65 -6.32 24.76
N ALA A 386 12.91 -7.10 23.97
CA ALA A 386 13.38 -8.39 23.46
C ALA A 386 14.47 -8.27 22.39
N ALA A 387 14.31 -7.33 21.45
CA ALA A 387 15.17 -7.22 20.28
C ALA A 387 15.59 -5.78 19.93
N LEU A 388 14.74 -4.77 20.18
CA LEU A 388 15.06 -3.38 19.86
C LEU A 388 16.28 -2.84 20.62
N PRO A 389 16.44 -3.00 21.95
CA PRO A 389 17.55 -2.36 22.66
C PRO A 389 18.95 -2.75 22.16
N GLU A 390 19.13 -3.98 21.70
CA GLU A 390 20.41 -4.53 21.22
C GLU A 390 20.66 -4.35 19.71
N ASN A 391 19.71 -3.75 18.97
CA ASN A 391 19.86 -3.52 17.54
C ASN A 391 20.99 -2.51 17.22
N GLN A 392 21.54 -2.60 16.02
CA GLN A 392 22.60 -1.72 15.50
C GLN A 392 22.16 -1.01 14.20
N GLN A 393 20.98 -0.41 14.20
CA GLN A 393 20.40 0.36 13.10
C GLN A 393 19.65 1.62 13.57
N THR A 394 20.09 2.23 14.67
CA THR A 394 19.52 3.50 15.17
C THR A 394 20.19 4.72 14.55
N ILE A 395 19.43 5.78 14.30
CA ILE A 395 19.97 7.09 13.88
C ILE A 395 20.96 7.62 14.93
N THR A 396 20.61 7.47 16.20
CA THR A 396 21.40 7.93 17.35
C THR A 396 22.80 7.33 17.35
N ARG A 397 22.90 6.01 17.21
CA ARG A 397 24.14 5.27 17.50
C ARG A 397 24.84 4.73 16.26
N ASP A 398 24.13 4.43 15.19
CA ASP A 398 24.63 3.46 14.19
C ASP A 398 24.98 4.06 12.82
N LEU A 399 24.55 5.28 12.53
CA LEU A 399 25.04 6.01 11.35
C LEU A 399 26.54 6.27 11.45
N THR A 400 27.24 5.96 10.37
CA THR A 400 28.71 6.05 10.25
C THR A 400 29.15 7.34 9.59
N ASN A 401 30.44 7.65 9.67
CA ASN A 401 31.05 8.77 8.95
C ASN A 401 30.76 8.72 7.43
N ARG A 402 30.69 7.52 6.84
CA ARG A 402 30.31 7.32 5.43
C ARG A 402 28.88 7.73 5.13
N ASP A 403 27.96 7.41 6.03
CA ASP A 403 26.54 7.73 5.86
C ASP A 403 26.33 9.24 5.92
N LEU A 404 27.01 9.87 6.89
CA LEU A 404 26.94 11.28 7.22
C LEU A 404 27.77 12.17 6.28
N LYS A 405 28.32 11.59 5.20
CA LYS A 405 29.17 12.26 4.19
C LYS A 405 30.29 13.09 4.82
N ARG A 406 30.91 12.56 5.88
CA ARG A 406 32.03 13.25 6.53
C ARG A 406 33.29 13.04 5.72
N GLU A 407 34.05 14.11 5.56
CA GLU A 407 35.34 14.06 4.86
C GLU A 407 36.41 13.43 5.77
N PRO A 408 37.08 12.36 5.33
CA PRO A 408 38.20 11.79 6.07
C PRO A 408 39.39 12.76 6.08
N PRO A 409 40.24 12.72 7.11
CA PRO A 409 41.54 13.41 7.07
C PRO A 409 42.33 13.06 5.81
N ALA A 410 42.98 14.05 5.20
CA ALA A 410 43.61 13.94 3.88
C ALA A 410 44.74 12.89 3.85
N GLU A 411 45.36 12.62 4.99
CA GLU A 411 46.42 11.63 5.18
C GLU A 411 45.90 10.18 5.26
N LEU A 412 44.59 9.96 5.43
CA LEU A 412 44.03 8.62 5.50
C LEU A 412 43.76 8.07 4.10
N GLU A 413 44.44 6.96 3.79
CA GLU A 413 44.25 6.21 2.56
C GLU A 413 43.88 4.74 2.81
N GLY A 414 43.42 4.06 1.75
CA GLY A 414 43.18 2.61 1.73
C GLY A 414 42.38 2.09 2.93
N LYS A 415 42.97 1.14 3.67
CA LYS A 415 42.33 0.49 4.82
C LYS A 415 42.05 1.46 5.97
N ALA A 416 42.96 2.39 6.26
CA ALA A 416 42.81 3.35 7.35
C ALA A 416 41.65 4.32 7.06
N ARG A 417 41.56 4.83 5.82
CA ARG A 417 40.41 5.61 5.36
C ARG A 417 39.09 4.87 5.49
N ASN A 418 39.05 3.60 5.07
CA ASN A 418 37.84 2.78 5.16
C ASN A 418 37.42 2.49 6.60
N GLN A 419 38.38 2.28 7.50
CA GLN A 419 38.11 2.14 8.93
C GLN A 419 37.50 3.43 9.50
N TRP A 420 38.08 4.59 9.19
CA TRP A 420 37.55 5.88 9.62
C TRP A 420 36.12 6.12 9.10
N LEU A 421 35.86 5.82 7.83
CA LEU A 421 34.53 5.94 7.23
C LEU A 421 33.49 5.01 7.89
N GLY A 422 33.92 3.89 8.46
CA GLY A 422 33.06 2.96 9.18
C GLY A 422 32.82 3.30 10.66
N GLN A 423 33.46 4.34 11.20
CA GLN A 423 33.25 4.76 12.58
C GLN A 423 31.89 5.43 12.76
N LYS A 424 31.28 5.21 13.93
CA LYS A 424 30.03 5.82 14.38
C LYS A 424 30.38 7.01 15.27
N PRO A 425 30.23 8.27 14.82
CA PRO A 425 30.67 9.42 15.60
C PRO A 425 29.76 9.68 16.80
N GLU A 426 30.37 9.92 17.96
CA GLU A 426 29.69 10.36 19.21
C GLU A 426 29.69 11.89 19.38
N GLN A 427 30.48 12.59 18.57
CA GLN A 427 30.48 14.04 18.43
C GLN A 427 30.88 14.43 17.00
N VAL A 428 30.42 15.59 16.53
CA VAL A 428 30.87 16.19 15.26
C VAL A 428 31.08 17.70 15.42
N GLU A 429 32.03 18.25 14.67
CA GLU A 429 32.21 19.71 14.54
C GLU A 429 31.45 20.20 13.31
N VAL A 430 30.53 21.15 13.50
CA VAL A 430 29.74 21.79 12.43
C VAL A 430 29.73 23.28 12.69
N ASP A 431 30.22 24.06 11.72
CA ASP A 431 30.28 25.53 11.78
C ASP A 431 30.89 26.09 13.08
N GLY A 432 31.97 25.44 13.54
CA GLY A 432 32.70 25.83 14.76
C GLY A 432 32.00 25.44 16.07
N LYS A 433 30.97 24.59 16.01
CA LYS A 433 30.28 24.03 17.18
C LYS A 433 30.45 22.52 17.27
N THR A 434 30.78 22.03 18.46
CA THR A 434 30.73 20.61 18.79
C THR A 434 29.29 20.18 19.06
N LEU A 435 28.72 19.33 18.21
CA LEU A 435 27.41 18.72 18.41
C LEU A 435 27.57 17.38 19.14
N THR A 436 26.84 17.21 20.23
CA THR A 436 26.73 15.97 21.04
C THR A 436 25.27 15.76 21.47
N GLY A 437 24.97 14.61 22.09
CA GLY A 437 23.64 14.32 22.63
C GLY A 437 22.53 14.53 21.59
N ASP A 438 21.43 15.15 21.99
CA ASP A 438 20.27 15.35 21.13
C ASP A 438 20.58 16.20 19.88
N ASP A 439 21.44 17.21 19.99
CA ASP A 439 21.82 18.06 18.85
C ASP A 439 22.55 17.27 17.77
N LEU A 440 23.38 16.29 18.18
CA LEU A 440 24.01 15.36 17.25
C LEU A 440 22.97 14.46 16.57
N VAL A 441 21.99 13.94 17.31
CA VAL A 441 20.95 13.07 16.74
C VAL A 441 20.12 13.83 15.71
N ARG A 442 19.69 15.06 16.01
CA ARG A 442 18.95 15.91 15.06
C ARG A 442 19.78 16.19 13.80
N TRP A 443 21.07 16.49 13.96
CA TRP A 443 21.95 16.70 12.82
C TRP A 443 22.12 15.43 11.97
N LYS A 444 22.32 14.26 12.61
CA LYS A 444 22.40 12.96 11.94
C LYS A 444 21.12 12.64 11.18
N TYR A 445 19.97 12.90 11.79
CA TYR A 445 18.65 12.72 11.19
C TYR A 445 18.49 13.56 9.92
N GLN A 446 18.77 14.87 9.99
CA GLN A 446 18.67 15.75 8.83
C GLN A 446 19.58 15.30 7.69
N ARG A 447 20.84 14.95 7.99
CA ARG A 447 21.78 14.45 6.97
C ARG A 447 21.30 13.18 6.28
N PHE A 448 20.84 12.20 7.07
CA PHE A 448 20.28 10.96 6.54
C PHE A 448 19.06 11.25 5.64
N MET A 449 18.10 12.04 6.12
CA MET A 449 16.86 12.29 5.40
C MET A 449 17.04 13.12 4.14
N GLN A 450 17.88 14.15 4.16
CA GLN A 450 18.18 14.97 2.97
C GLN A 450 18.77 14.12 1.85
N ASP A 451 19.77 13.29 2.15
CA ASP A 451 20.41 12.42 1.16
C ASP A 451 19.47 11.30 0.70
N TYR A 452 18.72 10.68 1.62
CA TYR A 452 17.75 9.64 1.30
C TYR A 452 16.67 10.15 0.33
N LEU A 453 16.06 11.30 0.65
CA LEU A 453 14.99 11.89 -0.15
C LEU A 453 15.49 12.43 -1.49
N ALA A 454 16.73 12.91 -1.56
CA ALA A 454 17.37 13.24 -2.83
C ALA A 454 17.54 12.00 -3.72
N CYS A 455 17.90 10.84 -3.17
CA CYS A 455 17.92 9.58 -3.94
C CYS A 455 16.51 9.16 -4.38
N VAL A 456 15.49 9.33 -3.53
CA VAL A 456 14.08 9.07 -3.88
C VAL A 456 13.65 9.94 -5.05
N GLN A 457 13.99 11.24 -5.05
CA GLN A 457 13.66 12.13 -6.16
C GLN A 457 14.27 11.66 -7.47
N GLY A 458 15.50 11.13 -7.46
CA GLY A 458 16.10 10.53 -8.65
C GLY A 458 15.32 9.33 -9.20
N VAL A 459 14.69 8.52 -8.32
CA VAL A 459 13.80 7.42 -8.73
C VAL A 459 12.52 7.98 -9.34
N ASP A 460 11.89 8.97 -8.71
CA ASP A 460 10.67 9.62 -9.21
C ASP A 460 10.90 10.28 -10.59
N ASP A 461 12.02 11.00 -10.75
CA ASP A 461 12.42 11.60 -12.03
C ASP A 461 12.50 10.55 -13.15
N ASN A 462 13.07 9.37 -12.85
CA ASN A 462 13.21 8.29 -13.83
C ASN A 462 11.89 7.57 -14.12
N VAL A 463 10.98 7.48 -13.15
CA VAL A 463 9.59 7.07 -13.41
C VAL A 463 8.92 8.08 -14.35
N GLY A 464 9.14 9.38 -14.15
CA GLY A 464 8.68 10.44 -15.05
C GLY A 464 9.16 10.25 -16.49
N LYS A 465 10.48 10.12 -16.67
CA LYS A 465 11.10 9.85 -17.99
C LYS A 465 10.50 8.62 -18.67
N LEU A 466 10.30 7.53 -17.92
CA LEU A 466 9.69 6.31 -18.45
C LEU A 466 8.26 6.54 -18.91
N LEU A 467 7.42 7.19 -18.09
CA LEU A 467 6.03 7.46 -18.42
C LEU A 467 5.91 8.38 -19.63
N ASP A 468 6.71 9.44 -19.70
CA ASP A 468 6.75 10.36 -20.84
C ASP A 468 7.18 9.65 -22.13
N TYR A 469 8.15 8.73 -22.04
CA TYR A 469 8.54 7.91 -23.17
C TYR A 469 7.40 6.99 -23.64
N LEU A 470 6.67 6.34 -22.73
CA LEU A 470 5.53 5.49 -23.10
C LEU A 470 4.42 6.28 -23.81
N ASP A 471 4.15 7.51 -23.37
CA ASP A 471 3.15 8.36 -24.02
C ASP A 471 3.60 8.81 -25.41
N THR A 472 4.84 9.28 -25.53
CA THR A 472 5.40 9.76 -26.82
C THR A 472 5.58 8.63 -27.83
N ALA A 473 5.87 7.41 -27.38
CA ALA A 473 5.97 6.23 -28.23
C ALA A 473 4.61 5.59 -28.58
N GLY A 474 3.49 6.09 -28.02
CA GLY A 474 2.16 5.51 -28.23
C GLY A 474 1.98 4.14 -27.59
N LEU A 475 2.73 3.83 -26.52
CA LEU A 475 2.74 2.53 -25.83
C LEU A 475 1.96 2.54 -24.52
N ALA A 476 1.54 3.73 -24.04
CA ALA A 476 0.91 3.91 -22.74
C ALA A 476 -0.35 3.05 -22.55
N ASP A 477 -1.20 2.92 -23.58
CA ASP A 477 -2.46 2.17 -23.50
C ASP A 477 -2.28 0.64 -23.63
N GLU A 478 -1.11 0.19 -24.12
CA GLU A 478 -0.76 -1.24 -24.26
C GLU A 478 0.16 -1.74 -23.14
N THR A 479 0.55 -0.88 -22.19
CA THR A 479 1.59 -1.20 -21.21
C THR A 479 1.09 -1.07 -19.78
N ILE A 480 1.23 -2.15 -19.02
CA ILE A 480 1.08 -2.16 -17.57
C ILE A 480 2.40 -1.74 -16.93
N VAL A 481 2.37 -0.68 -16.14
CA VAL A 481 3.49 -0.21 -15.34
C VAL A 481 3.18 -0.45 -13.87
N ILE A 482 4.05 -1.20 -13.20
CA ILE A 482 3.95 -1.55 -11.79
C ILE A 482 5.17 -0.95 -11.09
N TYR A 483 4.92 -0.25 -9.98
CA TYR A 483 5.96 0.29 -9.11
C TYR A 483 5.90 -0.36 -7.72
N SER A 484 7.05 -0.80 -7.21
CA SER A 484 7.17 -1.24 -5.82
C SER A 484 8.59 -1.07 -5.25
N SER A 485 8.80 -1.54 -4.02
CA SER A 485 10.10 -1.63 -3.36
C SER A 485 10.31 -3.03 -2.78
N ASP A 486 11.57 -3.47 -2.66
CA ASP A 486 11.88 -4.81 -2.17
C ASP A 486 11.58 -5.02 -0.70
N ASN A 487 11.62 -3.97 0.10
CA ASN A 487 11.19 -3.98 1.49
C ASN A 487 10.76 -2.59 1.92
N GLY A 488 10.12 -2.49 3.08
CA GLY A 488 9.91 -1.21 3.75
C GLY A 488 11.22 -0.62 4.25
N TRP A 489 11.13 0.57 4.85
CA TRP A 489 12.26 1.31 5.37
C TRP A 489 11.85 2.23 6.53
N TYR A 490 12.72 2.36 7.53
CA TYR A 490 12.56 3.31 8.63
C TYR A 490 13.19 4.66 8.27
N LEU A 491 12.42 5.75 8.39
CA LEU A 491 12.88 7.13 8.15
C LEU A 491 13.11 7.89 9.46
N GLY A 492 13.72 7.21 10.43
CA GLY A 492 13.79 7.64 11.83
C GLY A 492 12.63 7.11 12.68
N ASP A 493 11.69 6.37 12.10
CA ASP A 493 10.62 5.70 12.86
C ASP A 493 11.23 4.71 13.85
N LEU A 494 10.74 4.73 15.10
CA LEU A 494 11.29 3.99 16.24
C LEU A 494 12.78 4.31 16.48
N GLY A 495 13.24 5.48 16.05
CA GLY A 495 14.65 5.89 16.05
C GLY A 495 15.53 5.12 15.05
N LEU A 496 14.95 4.34 14.12
CA LEU A 496 15.67 3.42 13.25
C LEU A 496 15.92 3.99 11.85
N TYR A 497 16.94 3.44 11.20
CA TYR A 497 17.04 3.30 9.74
C TYR A 497 17.14 1.81 9.39
N ASP A 498 17.31 1.47 8.11
CA ASP A 498 17.37 0.10 7.61
C ASP A 498 15.99 -0.59 7.60
N LYS A 499 15.93 -1.92 7.76
CA LYS A 499 14.74 -2.74 7.51
C LYS A 499 14.65 -3.90 8.52
N ARG A 500 14.22 -5.10 8.08
CA ARG A 500 14.32 -6.41 8.79
C ARG A 500 13.25 -6.69 9.82
N PHE A 501 12.99 -5.75 10.73
CA PHE A 501 11.93 -5.94 11.73
C PHE A 501 10.55 -5.94 11.07
N MET A 502 9.61 -6.66 11.68
CA MET A 502 8.22 -6.78 11.24
C MET A 502 7.35 -5.56 11.62
N TYR A 503 7.91 -4.48 12.18
CA TYR A 503 7.17 -3.23 12.39
C TYR A 503 6.73 -2.62 11.04
N GLU A 504 5.62 -1.88 11.04
CA GLU A 504 4.92 -1.37 9.85
C GLU A 504 5.86 -0.63 8.88
N PRO A 505 6.80 0.25 9.31
CA PRO A 505 7.68 0.94 8.36
C PRO A 505 8.60 0.00 7.57
N GLY A 506 9.10 -1.07 8.20
CA GLY A 506 9.93 -2.09 7.55
C GLY A 506 9.12 -3.15 6.78
N LEU A 507 7.88 -3.41 7.21
CA LEU A 507 7.02 -4.43 6.64
C LEU A 507 6.23 -3.96 5.42
N ARG A 508 5.76 -2.71 5.41
CA ARG A 508 4.97 -2.12 4.34
C ARG A 508 5.83 -1.69 3.17
N VAL A 509 5.34 -1.95 1.95
CA VAL A 509 5.99 -1.53 0.70
C VAL A 509 5.00 -0.77 -0.17
N PRO A 510 5.44 0.26 -0.91
CA PRO A 510 4.57 0.86 -1.90
C PRO A 510 4.23 -0.16 -2.99
N LEU A 511 2.98 -0.15 -3.47
CA LEU A 511 2.57 -0.89 -4.67
C LEU A 511 1.55 -0.06 -5.47
N ILE A 512 2.00 0.41 -6.63
CA ILE A 512 1.19 1.20 -7.57
C ILE A 512 1.16 0.48 -8.91
N VAL A 513 -0.02 0.40 -9.54
CA VAL A 513 -0.21 -0.32 -10.80
C VAL A 513 -1.05 0.53 -11.76
N ARG A 514 -0.55 0.84 -12.95
CA ARG A 514 -1.26 1.61 -14.00
C ARG A 514 -1.23 0.82 -15.30
N GLY A 515 -2.32 0.80 -16.07
CA GLY A 515 -2.34 0.17 -17.39
C GLY A 515 -3.73 -0.31 -17.82
N PRO A 516 -3.83 -1.05 -18.94
CA PRO A 516 -5.08 -1.57 -19.44
C PRO A 516 -5.77 -2.49 -18.42
N GLY A 517 -7.10 -2.33 -18.28
CA GLY A 517 -7.93 -3.16 -17.39
C GLY A 517 -7.79 -2.84 -15.89
N ILE A 518 -7.04 -1.80 -15.52
CA ILE A 518 -6.90 -1.34 -14.13
C ILE A 518 -7.78 -0.11 -13.90
N THR A 519 -8.50 -0.06 -12.78
CA THR A 519 -9.38 1.05 -12.43
C THR A 519 -8.54 2.28 -11.99
N PRO A 520 -8.57 3.42 -12.71
CA PRO A 520 -7.80 4.60 -12.33
C PRO A 520 -8.27 5.22 -11.01
N GLY A 521 -7.34 5.75 -10.22
CA GLY A 521 -7.58 6.35 -8.91
C GLY A 521 -8.06 5.37 -7.83
N SER A 522 -8.01 4.06 -8.07
CA SER A 522 -8.53 3.07 -7.13
C SER A 522 -7.55 2.77 -5.99
N THR A 523 -8.09 2.43 -4.82
CA THR A 523 -7.32 1.99 -3.64
C THR A 523 -7.88 0.68 -3.10
N PRO A 524 -7.47 -0.47 -3.67
CA PRO A 524 -7.95 -1.77 -3.20
C PRO A 524 -7.59 -2.02 -1.73
N ALA A 525 -8.56 -2.45 -0.93
CA ALA A 525 -8.39 -2.63 0.51
C ALA A 525 -7.72 -3.96 0.91
N GLY A 526 -7.78 -4.97 0.03
CA GLY A 526 -7.31 -6.33 0.33
C GLY A 526 -5.82 -6.39 0.67
N PHE A 527 -5.45 -7.29 1.59
CA PHE A 527 -4.06 -7.49 1.96
C PHE A 527 -3.29 -8.21 0.85
N VAL A 528 -2.21 -7.60 0.41
CA VAL A 528 -1.34 -8.13 -0.64
C VAL A 528 0.09 -8.25 -0.12
N ALA A 529 0.85 -9.18 -0.67
CA ALA A 529 2.25 -9.34 -0.33
C ALA A 529 3.10 -9.59 -1.58
N ASN A 530 4.42 -9.37 -1.48
CA ASN A 530 5.33 -9.54 -2.61
C ASN A 530 5.28 -10.95 -3.28
N ILE A 531 4.83 -11.99 -2.57
CA ILE A 531 4.54 -13.33 -3.12
C ILE A 531 3.46 -13.32 -4.22
N ASP A 532 2.61 -12.30 -4.26
CA ASP A 532 1.48 -12.15 -5.19
C ASP A 532 1.91 -11.60 -6.56
N LEU A 533 3.11 -11.03 -6.67
CA LEU A 533 3.54 -10.34 -7.89
C LEU A 533 3.78 -11.32 -9.04
N ALA A 534 4.46 -12.44 -8.79
CA ALA A 534 4.67 -13.49 -9.81
C ALA A 534 3.35 -14.01 -10.43
N PRO A 535 2.36 -14.49 -9.66
CA PRO A 535 1.10 -14.94 -10.23
C PRO A 535 0.31 -13.81 -10.92
N THR A 536 0.46 -12.56 -10.44
CA THR A 536 -0.16 -11.38 -11.07
C THR A 536 0.40 -11.14 -12.48
N PHE A 537 1.72 -11.19 -12.67
CA PHE A 537 2.30 -11.00 -14.00
C PHE A 537 1.84 -12.08 -14.98
N LEU A 538 1.71 -13.34 -14.52
CA LEU A 538 1.20 -14.43 -15.35
C LEU A 538 -0.26 -14.22 -15.75
N GLU A 539 -1.13 -13.86 -14.81
CA GLU A 539 -2.54 -13.62 -15.13
C GLU A 539 -2.73 -12.39 -16.05
N MET A 540 -1.96 -11.32 -15.84
CA MET A 540 -1.93 -10.16 -16.74
C MET A 540 -1.53 -10.56 -18.17
N ALA A 541 -0.65 -11.56 -18.30
CA ALA A 541 -0.22 -12.10 -19.57
C ALA A 541 -1.19 -13.14 -20.18
N GLY A 542 -2.29 -13.47 -19.48
CA GLY A 542 -3.22 -14.52 -19.87
C GLY A 542 -2.66 -15.94 -19.73
N LEU A 543 -1.69 -16.13 -18.84
CA LEU A 543 -1.03 -17.41 -18.59
C LEU A 543 -1.58 -18.10 -17.33
N PRO A 544 -1.56 -19.45 -17.28
CA PRO A 544 -1.89 -20.17 -16.07
C PRO A 544 -0.86 -19.89 -14.98
N VAL A 545 -1.34 -19.81 -13.73
CA VAL A 545 -0.48 -19.71 -12.53
C VAL A 545 -0.10 -21.12 -12.08
N PRO A 546 1.19 -21.47 -11.98
CA PRO A 546 1.61 -22.77 -11.45
C PRO A 546 1.22 -22.96 -9.97
N ASP A 547 0.81 -24.18 -9.61
CA ASP A 547 0.48 -24.56 -8.21
C ASP A 547 1.65 -24.41 -7.22
N SER A 548 2.88 -24.28 -7.73
CA SER A 548 4.07 -24.03 -6.93
C SER A 548 4.10 -22.62 -6.35
N MET A 549 3.43 -21.64 -6.97
CA MET A 549 3.35 -20.27 -6.48
C MET A 549 2.36 -20.19 -5.31
N GLN A 550 2.80 -19.60 -4.21
CA GLN A 550 2.03 -19.50 -2.96
C GLN A 550 1.21 -18.20 -2.86
N GLY A 551 1.49 -17.24 -3.74
CA GLY A 551 0.74 -15.99 -3.86
C GLY A 551 -0.62 -16.17 -4.54
N LYS A 552 -1.42 -15.11 -4.49
CA LYS A 552 -2.69 -14.97 -5.22
C LYS A 552 -2.54 -13.79 -6.18
N SER A 553 -2.96 -13.96 -7.43
CA SER A 553 -2.95 -12.86 -8.39
C SER A 553 -3.81 -11.69 -7.90
N LEU A 554 -3.28 -10.47 -8.12
CA LEU A 554 -3.91 -9.21 -7.76
C LEU A 554 -4.87 -8.69 -8.84
N VAL A 555 -4.94 -9.33 -10.01
CA VAL A 555 -5.76 -8.88 -11.15
C VAL A 555 -7.23 -8.64 -10.77
N PRO A 556 -7.91 -9.52 -10.01
CA PRO A 556 -9.28 -9.23 -9.56
C PRO A 556 -9.37 -7.94 -8.73
N LEU A 557 -8.44 -7.70 -7.81
CA LEU A 557 -8.42 -6.48 -7.00
C LEU A 557 -8.18 -5.23 -7.84
N LEU A 558 -7.33 -5.32 -8.86
CA LEU A 558 -7.04 -4.25 -9.81
C LEU A 558 -8.25 -3.87 -10.68
N ARG A 559 -9.17 -4.82 -10.89
CA ARG A 559 -10.47 -4.62 -11.56
C ARG A 559 -11.56 -4.10 -10.62
N GLY A 560 -11.24 -3.88 -9.34
CA GLY A 560 -12.21 -3.47 -8.32
C GLY A 560 -13.10 -4.61 -7.81
N GLU A 561 -12.73 -5.86 -8.07
CA GLU A 561 -13.44 -7.03 -7.58
C GLU A 561 -13.07 -7.31 -6.11
N SER A 562 -13.93 -8.06 -5.41
CA SER A 562 -13.71 -8.53 -4.04
C SER A 562 -13.76 -10.06 -4.01
N PRO A 563 -12.65 -10.76 -4.30
CA PRO A 563 -12.65 -12.21 -4.39
C PRO A 563 -13.03 -12.87 -3.06
N ALA A 564 -13.89 -13.88 -3.13
CA ALA A 564 -14.23 -14.69 -1.98
C ALA A 564 -12.98 -15.39 -1.41
N GLY A 565 -12.84 -15.40 -0.08
CA GLY A 565 -11.69 -16.02 0.58
C GLY A 565 -10.36 -15.26 0.37
N TRP A 566 -10.41 -13.96 0.05
CA TRP A 566 -9.21 -13.13 0.08
C TRP A 566 -8.58 -13.15 1.48
N ARG A 567 -7.24 -13.12 1.55
CA ARG A 567 -6.52 -13.27 2.81
C ARG A 567 -6.86 -12.12 3.77
N GLN A 568 -7.01 -12.48 5.05
CA GLN A 568 -7.29 -11.53 6.14
C GLN A 568 -6.07 -11.32 7.05
N ALA A 569 -4.94 -11.95 6.70
CA ALA A 569 -3.69 -11.82 7.42
C ALA A 569 -2.50 -12.07 6.51
N VAL A 570 -1.36 -11.49 6.90
CA VAL A 570 -0.07 -11.63 6.23
C VAL A 570 0.89 -12.36 7.16
N TYR A 571 1.51 -13.42 6.64
CA TYR A 571 2.58 -14.14 7.34
C TYR A 571 3.93 -13.52 6.98
N TYR A 572 4.80 -13.39 7.98
CA TYR A 572 6.14 -12.83 7.82
C TYR A 572 7.17 -13.75 8.47
N ARG A 573 8.35 -13.88 7.84
CA ARG A 573 9.47 -14.63 8.42
C ARG A 573 10.83 -14.04 8.02
N TYR A 574 11.63 -13.76 9.03
CA TYR A 574 12.99 -13.26 8.94
C TYR A 574 13.96 -14.22 9.66
N TYR A 575 15.05 -14.60 8.99
CA TYR A 575 15.90 -15.74 9.41
C TYR A 575 17.25 -15.34 10.01
N HIS A 576 17.78 -14.17 9.66
CA HIS A 576 19.21 -13.85 9.85
C HIS A 576 19.51 -13.43 11.30
N ASP A 577 20.20 -14.27 12.08
CA ASP A 577 20.46 -14.03 13.52
C ASP A 577 21.73 -14.67 14.13
N PRO A 578 22.60 -13.90 14.83
CA PRO A 578 22.66 -12.44 14.75
C PRO A 578 23.10 -12.06 13.33
N GLY A 579 22.26 -11.28 12.65
CA GLY A 579 22.57 -10.83 11.30
C GLY A 579 23.25 -9.47 11.25
N HIS A 580 23.36 -8.93 10.03
CA HIS A 580 23.63 -7.51 9.85
C HIS A 580 22.66 -6.66 10.69
N HIS A 581 23.17 -5.57 11.27
CA HIS A 581 22.44 -4.69 12.19
C HIS A 581 21.98 -5.34 13.50
N ASN A 582 22.46 -6.55 13.80
CA ASN A 582 22.10 -7.31 15.01
C ASN A 582 20.58 -7.49 15.21
N THR A 583 19.79 -7.49 14.12
CA THR A 583 18.35 -7.77 14.19
C THR A 583 18.11 -9.25 14.44
N ARG A 584 17.27 -9.57 15.43
CA ARG A 584 16.94 -10.95 15.80
C ARG A 584 16.00 -11.61 14.80
N ALA A 585 16.16 -12.91 14.63
CA ALA A 585 15.29 -13.73 13.78
C ALA A 585 13.91 -13.84 14.42
N HIS A 586 12.87 -13.68 13.59
CA HIS A 586 11.49 -13.66 14.05
C HIS A 586 10.51 -14.04 12.93
N TYR A 587 9.34 -14.50 13.33
CA TYR A 587 8.19 -14.67 12.44
C TYR A 587 6.95 -14.11 13.13
N GLY A 588 5.90 -13.88 12.36
CA GLY A 588 4.68 -13.31 12.91
C GLY A 588 3.53 -13.28 11.92
N VAL A 589 2.42 -12.76 12.41
CA VAL A 589 1.22 -12.51 11.61
C VAL A 589 0.74 -11.08 11.83
N ARG A 590 0.29 -10.44 10.76
CA ARG A 590 -0.36 -9.12 10.79
C ARG A 590 -1.78 -9.23 10.24
N THR A 591 -2.77 -8.79 11.01
CA THR A 591 -4.18 -8.66 10.62
C THR A 591 -4.54 -7.18 10.43
N ALA A 592 -5.82 -6.86 10.25
CA ALA A 592 -6.27 -5.47 10.14
C ALA A 592 -6.04 -4.66 11.41
N SER A 593 -6.26 -5.29 12.57
CA SER A 593 -6.23 -4.60 13.86
C SER A 593 -5.08 -5.00 14.75
N HIS A 594 -4.42 -6.14 14.51
CA HIS A 594 -3.38 -6.62 15.41
C HIS A 594 -2.19 -7.23 14.70
N LYS A 595 -1.05 -7.22 15.38
CA LYS A 595 0.18 -7.89 14.94
C LYS A 595 0.80 -8.68 16.08
N LEU A 596 1.21 -9.92 15.79
CA LEU A 596 1.92 -10.78 16.73
C LEU A 596 3.28 -11.17 16.15
N ILE A 597 4.35 -10.89 16.89
CA ILE A 597 5.74 -11.18 16.54
C ILE A 597 6.31 -12.18 17.55
N HIS A 598 7.08 -13.16 17.07
CA HIS A 598 7.80 -14.12 17.91
C HIS A 598 9.29 -14.15 17.59
N TYR A 599 10.12 -13.79 18.56
CA TYR A 599 11.57 -13.93 18.53
C TYR A 599 11.96 -15.29 19.14
N TRP A 600 11.90 -16.35 18.34
CA TRP A 600 11.95 -17.72 18.86
C TRP A 600 13.24 -18.10 19.58
N LYS A 601 14.39 -17.48 19.26
CA LYS A 601 15.65 -17.73 19.99
C LYS A 601 15.73 -17.00 21.33
N LYS A 602 14.87 -16.01 21.55
CA LYS A 602 14.73 -15.28 22.81
C LYS A 602 13.54 -15.79 23.63
N ASP A 603 12.70 -16.64 23.05
CA ASP A 603 11.41 -17.07 23.61
C ASP A 603 10.54 -15.86 24.02
N ALA A 604 10.48 -14.86 23.15
CA ALA A 604 9.82 -13.58 23.43
C ALA A 604 8.75 -13.24 22.37
N TRP A 605 7.60 -12.78 22.85
CA TRP A 605 6.45 -12.39 22.02
C TRP A 605 6.16 -10.91 22.18
N GLU A 606 5.78 -10.26 21.07
CA GLU A 606 5.27 -8.89 21.06
C GLU A 606 3.91 -8.85 20.35
N LEU A 607 2.92 -8.23 20.99
CA LEU A 607 1.56 -8.07 20.48
C LEU A 607 1.18 -6.60 20.45
N PHE A 608 0.72 -6.12 19.30
CA PHE A 608 0.31 -4.73 19.10
C PHE A 608 -1.14 -4.67 18.62
N ASP A 609 -1.91 -3.72 19.15
CA ASP A 609 -3.17 -3.25 18.54
C ASP A 609 -2.83 -2.10 17.59
N LEU A 610 -2.88 -2.37 16.28
CA LEU A 610 -2.56 -1.42 15.22
C LEU A 610 -3.61 -0.32 15.04
N THR A 611 -4.78 -0.47 15.66
CA THR A 611 -5.86 0.52 15.62
C THR A 611 -5.63 1.58 16.69
N ALA A 612 -5.31 1.14 17.91
CA ALA A 612 -5.02 2.02 19.04
C ALA A 612 -3.59 2.56 19.02
N ASP A 613 -2.64 1.76 18.54
CA ASP A 613 -1.22 2.07 18.46
C ASP A 613 -0.67 1.75 17.05
N PRO A 614 -0.92 2.62 16.06
CA PRO A 614 -0.37 2.47 14.71
C PRO A 614 1.15 2.63 14.66
N THR A 615 1.78 3.10 15.74
CA THR A 615 3.24 3.27 15.84
C THR A 615 3.96 2.08 16.45
N GLU A 616 3.23 1.10 16.99
CA GLU A 616 3.79 -0.13 17.58
C GLU A 616 4.81 0.14 18.70
N GLN A 617 4.51 1.15 19.53
CA GLN A 617 5.31 1.52 20.69
C GLN A 617 4.88 0.82 21.98
N HIS A 618 3.65 0.30 22.05
CA HIS A 618 3.05 -0.33 23.22
C HIS A 618 2.79 -1.82 22.99
N ASN A 619 3.62 -2.66 23.61
CA ASN A 619 3.48 -4.11 23.56
C ASN A 619 2.52 -4.59 24.65
N LEU A 620 1.36 -5.10 24.24
CA LEU A 620 0.29 -5.59 25.13
C LEU A 620 0.70 -6.80 25.99
N LEU A 621 1.83 -7.44 25.67
CA LEU A 621 2.38 -8.57 26.44
C LEU A 621 3.46 -8.16 27.46
N PHE A 622 3.80 -6.87 27.55
CA PHE A 622 4.87 -6.41 28.42
C PHE A 622 4.43 -6.34 29.90
N ASP A 623 3.28 -5.72 30.17
CA ASP A 623 2.70 -5.66 31.52
C ASP A 623 1.92 -6.95 31.83
N PRO A 624 2.22 -7.68 32.92
CA PRO A 624 1.54 -8.93 33.22
C PRO A 624 0.03 -8.80 33.48
N ALA A 625 -0.45 -7.66 33.99
CA ALA A 625 -1.88 -7.44 34.24
C ALA A 625 -2.63 -7.18 32.94
N GLU A 626 -2.06 -6.40 32.02
CA GLU A 626 -2.62 -6.19 30.68
C GLU A 626 -2.60 -7.49 29.86
N ALA A 627 -1.46 -8.19 29.85
CA ALA A 627 -1.29 -9.47 29.17
C ALA A 627 -2.27 -10.54 29.68
N GLY A 628 -2.59 -10.51 30.98
CA GLY A 628 -3.53 -11.40 31.65
C GLY A 628 -5.01 -11.03 31.44
N SER A 629 -5.31 -9.88 30.83
CA SER A 629 -6.69 -9.49 30.55
C SER A 629 -7.35 -10.48 29.57
N PRO A 630 -8.65 -10.80 29.73
CA PRO A 630 -9.33 -11.76 28.86
C PRO A 630 -9.27 -11.40 27.36
N GLU A 631 -9.28 -10.12 27.03
CA GLU A 631 -9.21 -9.61 25.66
C GLU A 631 -7.83 -9.89 25.04
N VAL A 632 -6.75 -9.44 25.69
CA VAL A 632 -5.38 -9.63 25.20
C VAL A 632 -5.03 -11.11 25.12
N ALA A 633 -5.38 -11.90 26.14
CA ALA A 633 -5.14 -13.34 26.15
C ALA A 633 -5.87 -14.08 25.01
N THR A 634 -7.13 -13.69 24.72
CA THR A 634 -7.91 -14.25 23.61
C THR A 634 -7.29 -13.90 22.26
N THR A 635 -6.92 -12.62 22.07
CA THR A 635 -6.26 -12.15 20.85
C THR A 635 -4.92 -12.83 20.62
N PHE A 636 -4.09 -12.93 21.66
CA PHE A 636 -2.81 -13.66 21.60
C PHE A 636 -3.01 -15.12 21.17
N ALA A 637 -3.94 -15.84 21.79
CA ALA A 637 -4.23 -17.23 21.45
C ALA A 637 -4.72 -17.36 19.99
N ALA A 638 -5.60 -16.47 19.53
CA ALA A 638 -6.12 -16.45 18.18
C ALA A 638 -5.02 -16.21 17.13
N LEU A 639 -4.15 -15.21 17.34
CA LEU A 639 -3.06 -14.90 16.42
C LEU A 639 -1.98 -15.98 16.43
N LYS A 640 -1.68 -16.58 17.58
CA LYS A 640 -0.78 -17.73 17.68
C LYS A 640 -1.33 -18.94 16.90
N ALA A 641 -2.63 -19.21 17.00
CA ALA A 641 -3.30 -20.24 16.19
C ALA A 641 -3.26 -19.89 14.69
N GLN A 642 -3.39 -18.60 14.34
CA GLN A 642 -3.29 -18.13 12.96
C GLN A 642 -1.89 -18.30 12.38
N ILE A 643 -0.83 -18.03 13.16
CA ILE A 643 0.57 -18.35 12.78
C ILE A 643 0.68 -19.84 12.47
N ALA A 644 0.22 -20.72 13.37
CA ALA A 644 0.31 -22.16 13.15
C ALA A 644 -0.48 -22.62 11.91
N ARG A 645 -1.65 -22.01 11.63
CA ARG A 645 -2.43 -22.25 10.41
C ARG A 645 -1.65 -21.84 9.15
N LEU A 646 -1.08 -20.64 9.14
CA LEU A 646 -0.33 -20.10 8.01
C LEU A 646 0.99 -20.83 7.78
N GLN A 647 1.66 -21.28 8.83
CA GLN A 647 2.84 -22.14 8.73
C GLN A 647 2.49 -23.46 8.03
N ARG A 648 1.36 -24.09 8.37
CA ARG A 648 0.87 -25.28 7.65
C ARG A 648 0.50 -24.96 6.21
N GLU A 649 -0.24 -23.88 5.97
CA GLU A 649 -0.64 -23.43 4.62
C GLU A 649 0.56 -23.21 3.71
N TYR A 650 1.59 -22.52 4.21
CA TYR A 650 2.79 -22.22 3.44
C TYR A 650 3.89 -23.28 3.56
N GLY A 651 3.64 -24.37 4.29
CA GLY A 651 4.58 -25.46 4.52
C GLY A 651 5.90 -24.99 5.13
N ASP A 652 5.81 -24.10 6.11
CA ASP A 652 6.92 -23.64 6.93
C ASP A 652 7.06 -24.54 8.16
N ASP A 653 8.00 -25.49 8.08
CA ASP A 653 8.27 -26.53 9.06
C ASP A 653 9.45 -26.19 10.00
N GLY A 654 9.95 -24.95 9.94
CA GLY A 654 11.14 -24.53 10.70
C GLY A 654 12.44 -24.57 9.90
N ARG A 655 12.43 -25.03 8.64
CA ARG A 655 13.62 -25.01 7.78
C ARG A 655 14.33 -23.64 7.80
N TYR A 656 15.65 -23.67 7.89
CA TYR A 656 16.54 -22.50 7.98
C TYR A 656 16.46 -21.69 9.28
N ALA A 657 15.75 -22.17 10.32
CA ALA A 657 15.83 -21.57 11.65
C ALA A 657 17.25 -21.70 12.26
N ASP A 658 17.98 -22.75 11.90
CA ASP A 658 19.39 -22.92 12.21
C ASP A 658 20.26 -22.36 11.05
N PRO A 659 21.19 -21.42 11.33
CA PRO A 659 22.16 -20.96 10.34
C PRO A 659 23.01 -22.07 9.70
N ALA A 660 23.20 -23.21 10.37
CA ALA A 660 23.90 -24.36 9.81
C ALA A 660 23.22 -24.94 8.55
N ASP A 661 21.91 -24.74 8.42
CA ASP A 661 21.12 -25.23 7.28
C ASP A 661 21.08 -24.24 6.11
N TRP A 662 21.68 -23.05 6.25
CA TRP A 662 21.57 -22.03 5.23
C TRP A 662 22.25 -22.44 3.92
N PRO A 663 21.61 -22.17 2.77
CA PRO A 663 22.24 -22.44 1.48
C PRO A 663 23.53 -21.64 1.30
N LYS A 664 24.49 -22.24 0.60
CA LYS A 664 25.83 -21.67 0.40
C LYS A 664 25.89 -20.66 -0.75
N GLY A 665 27.03 -19.97 -0.87
CA GLY A 665 27.28 -18.96 -1.89
C GLY A 665 26.82 -17.56 -1.46
N GLY A 666 27.17 -16.53 -2.22
CA GLY A 666 26.82 -15.14 -1.93
C GLY A 666 25.92 -14.53 -3.00
N SER A 667 25.20 -13.47 -2.61
CA SER A 667 24.33 -12.68 -3.49
C SER A 667 25.07 -11.70 -4.42
N GLY A 668 26.38 -11.54 -4.24
CA GLY A 668 27.22 -10.51 -4.87
C GLY A 668 27.45 -10.63 -6.38
N GLY A 669 27.16 -11.79 -6.98
CA GLY A 669 27.53 -12.07 -8.38
C GLY A 669 28.99 -12.48 -8.51
N ASP A 670 29.31 -13.33 -9.49
CA ASP A 670 30.71 -13.67 -9.79
C ASP A 670 31.34 -12.60 -10.70
N MET A 671 32.19 -11.76 -10.10
CA MET A 671 32.96 -10.74 -10.81
C MET A 671 34.31 -11.25 -11.32
N ALA A 672 34.83 -12.34 -10.75
CA ALA A 672 36.17 -12.83 -11.05
C ALA A 672 36.20 -13.60 -12.38
N GLY A 673 35.13 -14.33 -12.69
CA GLY A 673 34.99 -15.08 -13.95
C GLY A 673 34.59 -14.27 -15.19
N LYS A 674 34.34 -12.96 -15.07
CA LYS A 674 33.75 -12.14 -16.15
C LYS A 674 34.81 -11.35 -16.92
N LYS A 675 34.77 -11.44 -18.25
CA LYS A 675 35.67 -10.70 -19.15
C LYS A 675 35.46 -9.19 -19.01
N PRO A 676 36.50 -8.39 -18.72
CA PRO A 676 36.40 -6.93 -18.73
C PRO A 676 36.13 -6.40 -20.14
N LEU A 677 35.12 -5.54 -20.28
CA LEU A 677 34.72 -4.86 -21.52
C LEU A 677 35.07 -3.35 -21.49
N GLY A 678 35.72 -2.91 -20.41
CA GLY A 678 36.17 -1.54 -20.19
C GLY A 678 35.09 -0.59 -19.70
N GLU A 679 35.46 0.68 -19.61
CA GLU A 679 34.55 1.80 -19.34
C GLU A 679 33.79 2.16 -20.62
N LYS A 680 32.56 2.62 -20.45
CA LYS A 680 31.62 2.95 -21.52
C LYS A 680 30.81 4.18 -21.10
N THR A 681 30.46 5.02 -22.05
CA THR A 681 29.30 5.91 -21.93
C THR A 681 28.00 5.09 -21.99
N VAL A 682 26.87 5.68 -21.58
CA VAL A 682 25.55 5.03 -21.72
C VAL A 682 25.28 4.64 -23.17
N VAL A 683 25.62 5.51 -24.14
CA VAL A 683 25.42 5.26 -25.58
C VAL A 683 26.26 4.09 -26.08
N GLU A 684 27.53 4.01 -25.69
CA GLU A 684 28.40 2.89 -26.09
C GLU A 684 27.96 1.56 -25.45
N ALA A 685 27.50 1.59 -24.21
CA ALA A 685 26.96 0.41 -23.54
C ALA A 685 25.69 -0.08 -24.25
N ILE A 686 24.80 0.83 -24.63
CA ILE A 686 23.61 0.53 -25.43
C ILE A 686 24.00 -0.11 -26.77
N ALA A 687 24.95 0.48 -27.49
CA ALA A 687 25.40 -0.04 -28.79
C ALA A 687 25.99 -1.46 -28.66
N LEU A 688 26.71 -1.74 -27.57
CA LEU A 688 27.27 -3.05 -27.26
C LEU A 688 26.20 -4.10 -26.94
N LEU A 689 25.06 -3.69 -26.37
CA LEU A 689 23.95 -4.56 -26.00
C LEU A 689 22.89 -4.71 -27.11
N GLY A 690 22.97 -3.90 -28.16
CA GLY A 690 22.05 -3.87 -29.31
C GLY A 690 22.51 -4.70 -30.50
N THR A 691 23.70 -5.32 -30.42
CA THR A 691 24.20 -6.37 -31.32
C THR A 691 24.06 -7.73 -30.68
#